data_AF-A0A6G7CJK6-F1
#
_entry.id   AF-A0A6G7CJK6-F1
#
_cell.length_a   1.000
_cell.length_b   1.000
_cell.length_c   1.000
_cell.angle_alpha   90.00
_cell.angle_beta   90.00
_cell.angle_gamma   90.00
#
_symmetry.space_group_name_H-M   'P 1'
#
loop_
_entity.id
_entity.type
_entity.pdbx_description
1 polymer ?
#
loop_
_entity_poly.entity_id
_entity_poly.type
_entity_poly.pdbx_seq_one_letter_code
_entity_poly.pdbx_strand_id
1 'polypeptide(L)'
;MQIKASVVALGLTSTLALYGCGGGGDSSSTSPSATSYSVKAIDGYLQNAFVWLDVNGNYEWDEDEPSATTGVGGAATLDTTGIESPESYMLIVQVTAGETIDEDTGLAVTRSMPMYAPPGVPQVTPLTTYLQKSISQGMTESEALAAVAEEFDIEVDDILSDYKAEGSESKLAAFVAKSLVSSGLMPATIEELNNSENDLSSTLAVVAATIKTQVTAAKENSTEDELDAVYVDGDGLVYTDTDGDGTKDEEDAFPEDPTETMDTDGDGHGDNSDAFPNNAAEWLDTDKDGYGDNSDAFPNDPAEWLDSDGDTYGDNSDAFPNNATEWLDTDADGYGDNSDAFPENASEWLDTDADGYGDNSDAFPSDASEWLDTDGDKIGNNADTDDDGDGVLDVDDADPTDPDIGSTDTVAIVEYLSSQTTLYSPWVDEDDNDTSRIFVDTLSVSGDTVTMTGTTMLKANKTEGSVDNNDTDLVLTSNGWSSQTGYWQIDMSGSSLIAYPTDYSDITYTLNGSLTELTGQVIADTEFEWEDYSDVTATFPAESYILKMTLTPNQDHYYLWDWEPYVAQLNHEGQQGAASLDELIFATSTVSSSVDLEGMSIGSDIFVKFVGNSGDVSGSAEYYSVDWTDGTVSLDGEGEWTRSSDNGVDMIEFSVPDATASTWGESFDEPTNDMIVSVYEGAVYIGNKETEGELLKDDSVVIISTAAKEALIDVAELPLFKCSAGDSEEGATVTTDDYATAISDCYGATAITAEMVEGQNFHRVRSAGGTRDYMFNSDGSLDVYKDGEYGYLANWVIENGQVKITYDGSDDVSYWALIDYTADQWNVKWYEDYVDDEVGAVTEIWSSTLTLQDLNACSITESSGSYADYQAQISAYETCIGSSLPTITESDVLGAHLVRINSSGQTRAYVYAEDNMMYYYKNGIIRSRNWQVNEDSMIENYYDGDTQPHEYLTLIKDATSGEPLTFAVYDVEESDIWIAKYTDVQDNADIGECTYATNEWDDDANIPLPFTSYSDFSSALATCLEESGSSAKFSNDFMLSDLPRVMTSKSIVTGDDAGETESYTFNADLSGTYDYEYPGDEPESYPFTWSIDDETGRLTVVITVTDTETEQTFTFTDYIYMVDTDGIEFSLKIWSHSDAWDEEYGTEQGDSWSGIYTFSK
;
A
#
# COMPACT_ATOMS: atom_id res chain seq x y z
N MET A 1 8.64 26.81 -32.15
CA MET A 1 8.62 28.29 -32.31
C MET A 1 9.17 28.91 -31.03
N GLN A 2 10.03 29.93 -30.97
CA GLN A 2 10.51 30.92 -31.95
C GLN A 2 11.99 31.22 -31.66
N ILE A 3 12.75 31.46 -32.73
CA ILE A 3 14.06 32.08 -32.71
C ILE A 3 13.93 33.55 -32.28
N LYS A 4 14.80 34.04 -31.39
CA LYS A 4 15.56 35.28 -31.60
C LYS A 4 16.80 35.44 -30.69
N ALA A 5 17.96 35.32 -31.36
CA ALA A 5 19.13 36.22 -31.31
C ALA A 5 19.87 36.40 -29.96
N SER A 6 21.19 36.16 -29.83
CA SER A 6 22.23 36.95 -30.52
C SER A 6 23.66 36.54 -30.09
N VAL A 7 24.56 36.44 -31.10
CA VAL A 7 25.92 37.03 -31.15
C VAL A 7 27.10 36.38 -30.38
N VAL A 8 27.91 35.62 -31.13
CA VAL A 8 29.38 35.73 -31.39
C VAL A 8 30.34 36.01 -30.21
N ALA A 9 31.30 35.07 -29.97
CA ALA A 9 32.75 35.32 -30.21
C ALA A 9 33.71 34.19 -29.73
N LEU A 10 34.41 33.60 -30.72
CA LEU A 10 35.87 33.36 -30.79
C LEU A 10 36.61 32.51 -29.72
N GLY A 11 37.14 31.36 -30.18
CA GLY A 11 38.59 31.28 -30.45
C GLY A 11 39.36 30.00 -30.06
N LEU A 12 39.78 29.23 -31.10
CA LEU A 12 41.14 28.70 -31.38
C LEU A 12 41.82 27.80 -30.29
N THR A 13 42.42 26.63 -30.54
CA THR A 13 43.25 26.16 -31.68
C THR A 13 43.57 24.66 -31.53
N SER A 14 43.70 23.99 -32.68
CA SER A 14 44.24 22.64 -32.95
C SER A 14 45.74 22.44 -32.63
N THR A 15 46.20 21.20 -32.35
CA THR A 15 47.21 20.44 -33.18
C THR A 15 47.63 19.07 -32.59
N LEU A 16 47.69 18.05 -33.48
CA LEU A 16 48.31 16.72 -33.32
C LEU A 16 49.85 16.76 -33.30
N ALA A 17 50.51 15.76 -32.66
CA ALA A 17 51.54 14.86 -33.28
C ALA A 17 52.30 13.89 -32.32
N LEU A 18 52.27 12.60 -32.68
CA LEU A 18 53.36 11.58 -32.77
C LEU A 18 54.16 11.03 -31.55
N TYR A 19 53.94 9.72 -31.33
CA TYR A 19 54.77 8.58 -30.86
C TYR A 19 56.23 8.73 -30.38
N GLY A 20 56.53 8.07 -29.24
CA GLY A 20 57.90 7.71 -28.80
C GLY A 20 58.03 6.88 -27.50
N CYS A 21 57.84 5.54 -27.61
CA CYS A 21 58.49 4.40 -26.93
C CYS A 21 59.03 4.46 -25.46
N GLY A 22 58.56 3.54 -24.60
CA GLY A 22 59.28 3.02 -23.41
C GLY A 22 58.39 2.29 -22.39
N GLY A 23 58.43 0.95 -22.34
CA GLY A 23 57.44 0.10 -21.63
C GLY A 23 57.78 -0.41 -20.23
N GLY A 24 56.81 -1.14 -19.63
CA GLY A 24 56.98 -2.07 -18.50
C GLY A 24 55.73 -2.36 -17.64
N GLY A 25 54.99 -3.44 -17.95
CA GLY A 25 54.49 -4.46 -16.99
C GLY A 25 53.19 -4.30 -16.17
N ASP A 26 52.19 -5.14 -16.52
CA ASP A 26 51.10 -5.83 -15.76
C ASP A 26 49.69 -5.22 -15.49
N SER A 27 48.68 -6.01 -15.98
CA SER A 27 47.21 -6.16 -15.72
C SER A 27 46.27 -4.94 -15.83
N SER A 28 45.55 -4.74 -16.97
CA SER A 28 44.15 -5.17 -17.32
C SER A 28 43.05 -4.49 -16.49
N SER A 29 42.11 -3.71 -17.03
CA SER A 29 41.17 -3.99 -18.14
C SER A 29 40.91 -2.77 -19.06
N THR A 30 40.49 -3.04 -20.30
CA THR A 30 40.23 -2.10 -21.40
C THR A 30 38.73 -2.10 -21.74
N SER A 31 38.11 -0.92 -21.82
CA SER A 31 36.77 -0.70 -22.41
C SER A 31 36.79 -0.91 -23.94
N PRO A 32 35.71 -1.41 -24.56
CA PRO A 32 35.59 -1.48 -26.02
C PRO A 32 35.19 -0.13 -26.63
N SER A 33 35.66 0.13 -27.85
CA SER A 33 35.24 1.26 -28.70
C SER A 33 33.91 0.95 -29.37
N ALA A 34 32.91 1.84 -29.22
CA ALA A 34 31.63 1.79 -29.94
C ALA A 34 31.83 1.99 -31.46
N THR A 35 31.07 1.24 -32.27
CA THR A 35 31.01 1.32 -33.73
C THR A 35 29.68 1.96 -34.14
N SER A 36 29.72 2.97 -35.01
CA SER A 36 28.53 3.73 -35.46
C SER A 36 28.37 3.71 -36.97
N TYR A 37 27.13 3.82 -37.45
CA TYR A 37 26.77 3.84 -38.86
C TYR A 37 26.03 5.14 -39.22
N SER A 38 26.55 5.90 -40.18
CA SER A 38 26.02 7.23 -40.52
C SER A 38 25.13 7.17 -41.76
N VAL A 39 23.96 7.79 -41.66
CA VAL A 39 22.90 7.75 -42.66
C VAL A 39 22.42 9.18 -42.97
N LYS A 40 21.80 9.38 -44.14
CA LYS A 40 21.04 10.59 -44.44
C LYS A 40 19.69 10.30 -45.09
N ALA A 41 18.65 11.01 -44.66
CA ALA A 41 17.34 11.05 -45.31
C ALA A 41 17.23 12.28 -46.23
N ILE A 42 16.92 12.07 -47.52
CA ILE A 42 16.98 13.12 -48.54
C ILE A 42 15.83 13.03 -49.55
N ASP A 43 14.88 13.97 -49.47
CA ASP A 43 14.04 14.50 -50.55
C ASP A 43 14.44 15.98 -50.80
N GLY A 44 14.12 16.86 -49.84
CA GLY A 44 15.07 17.77 -49.24
C GLY A 44 15.74 17.15 -48.01
N TYR A 45 16.62 17.87 -47.30
CA TYR A 45 17.13 17.31 -46.04
C TYR A 45 15.99 17.22 -45.02
N LEU A 46 15.63 15.99 -44.64
CA LEU A 46 14.48 15.76 -43.77
C LEU A 46 14.93 15.75 -42.31
N GLN A 47 14.47 16.73 -41.51
CA GLN A 47 14.67 16.76 -40.06
C GLN A 47 13.49 16.13 -39.35
N ASN A 48 13.73 15.49 -38.21
CA ASN A 48 12.71 14.78 -37.43
C ASN A 48 12.07 13.62 -38.22
N ALA A 49 12.81 12.99 -39.12
CA ALA A 49 12.40 11.73 -39.72
C ALA A 49 12.99 10.59 -38.86
N PHE A 50 12.19 9.56 -38.59
CA PHE A 50 12.65 8.41 -37.83
C PHE A 50 13.37 7.43 -38.77
N VAL A 51 14.55 6.95 -38.41
CA VAL A 51 15.36 6.08 -39.25
C VAL A 51 15.91 4.91 -38.47
N TRP A 52 15.90 3.73 -39.08
CA TRP A 52 16.45 2.54 -38.48
C TRP A 52 17.11 1.61 -39.49
N LEU A 53 17.92 0.69 -38.98
CA LEU A 53 18.58 -0.37 -39.72
C LEU A 53 17.77 -1.67 -39.55
N ASP A 54 17.14 -2.12 -40.62
CA ASP A 54 16.31 -3.33 -40.66
C ASP A 54 17.21 -4.58 -40.71
N VAL A 55 17.50 -5.13 -39.53
CA VAL A 55 18.43 -6.25 -39.30
C VAL A 55 17.75 -7.59 -39.57
N ASN A 56 16.47 -7.74 -39.20
CA ASN A 56 15.74 -9.00 -39.36
C ASN A 56 15.00 -9.09 -40.73
N GLY A 57 14.88 -7.98 -41.46
CA GLY A 57 14.27 -7.93 -42.78
C GLY A 57 12.74 -7.89 -42.76
N ASN A 58 12.11 -7.52 -41.64
CA ASN A 58 10.66 -7.41 -41.48
C ASN A 58 10.10 -6.07 -41.98
N TYR A 59 10.97 -5.09 -42.28
CA TYR A 59 10.64 -3.73 -42.73
C TYR A 59 9.93 -2.83 -41.71
N GLU A 60 9.81 -3.30 -40.47
CA GLU A 60 9.26 -2.56 -39.33
C GLU A 60 10.41 -2.21 -38.39
N TRP A 61 10.19 -1.29 -37.45
CA TRP A 61 11.22 -0.98 -36.47
C TRP A 61 10.93 -1.77 -35.21
N ASP A 62 11.89 -2.60 -34.81
CA ASP A 62 11.87 -3.29 -33.52
C ASP A 62 12.84 -2.60 -32.54
N GLU A 63 12.60 -2.70 -31.24
CA GLU A 63 13.39 -1.98 -30.22
C GLU A 63 14.90 -2.31 -30.27
N ASP A 64 15.23 -3.56 -30.65
CA ASP A 64 16.60 -4.05 -30.84
C ASP A 64 17.30 -3.53 -32.11
N GLU A 65 16.58 -2.88 -33.01
CA GLU A 65 17.15 -2.37 -34.24
C GLU A 65 17.75 -0.97 -34.05
N PRO A 66 19.02 -0.76 -34.46
CA PRO A 66 19.65 0.54 -34.37
C PRO A 66 18.83 1.61 -35.06
N SER A 67 18.30 2.55 -34.28
CA SER A 67 17.49 3.65 -34.77
C SER A 67 18.01 5.01 -34.31
N ALA A 68 17.54 6.05 -34.97
CA ALA A 68 17.78 7.44 -34.62
C ALA A 68 16.74 8.33 -35.28
N THR A 69 16.63 9.57 -34.82
CA THR A 69 15.89 10.62 -35.52
C THR A 69 16.86 11.52 -36.27
N THR A 70 16.54 11.88 -37.51
CA THR A 70 17.38 12.76 -38.32
C THR A 70 17.41 14.18 -37.77
N GLY A 71 18.60 14.76 -37.70
CA GLY A 71 18.79 16.17 -37.38
C GLY A 71 19.01 17.03 -38.62
N VAL A 72 19.51 18.24 -38.40
CA VAL A 72 19.86 19.20 -39.47
C VAL A 72 20.78 18.57 -40.52
N GLY A 73 20.50 18.81 -41.80
CA GLY A 73 21.16 18.19 -42.94
C GLY A 73 20.70 16.76 -43.22
N GLY A 74 19.54 16.36 -42.67
CA GLY A 74 18.92 15.04 -42.83
C GLY A 74 19.74 13.90 -42.23
N ALA A 75 20.72 14.21 -41.39
CA ALA A 75 21.72 13.25 -40.94
C ALA A 75 21.32 12.56 -39.65
N ALA A 76 21.57 11.25 -39.59
CA ALA A 76 21.48 10.48 -38.36
C ALA A 76 22.71 9.56 -38.22
N THR A 77 22.97 9.13 -36.99
CA THR A 77 24.03 8.17 -36.67
C THR A 77 23.43 7.09 -35.79
N LEU A 78 23.42 5.87 -36.30
CA LEU A 78 22.93 4.69 -35.62
C LEU A 78 24.06 4.09 -34.79
N ASP A 79 23.78 3.71 -33.55
CA ASP A 79 24.72 2.92 -32.74
C ASP A 79 24.61 1.46 -33.15
N THR A 80 25.66 0.93 -33.76
CA THR A 80 25.68 -0.46 -34.25
C THR A 80 26.63 -1.31 -33.42
N THR A 81 26.79 -0.97 -32.15
CA THR A 81 27.59 -1.75 -31.19
C THR A 81 26.96 -3.13 -31.03
N GLY A 82 27.68 -4.17 -31.44
CA GLY A 82 27.18 -5.56 -31.45
C GLY A 82 26.92 -6.11 -32.87
N ILE A 83 26.84 -5.25 -33.89
CA ILE A 83 26.62 -5.66 -35.29
C ILE A 83 27.95 -5.67 -36.05
N GLU A 84 28.41 -6.85 -36.48
CA GLU A 84 29.73 -7.00 -37.14
C GLU A 84 29.80 -6.40 -38.56
N SER A 85 28.66 -6.16 -39.24
CA SER A 85 28.60 -5.60 -40.61
C SER A 85 27.27 -4.85 -40.87
N PRO A 86 27.05 -3.68 -40.26
CA PRO A 86 25.78 -2.94 -40.39
C PRO A 86 25.44 -2.59 -41.85
N GLU A 87 26.43 -2.44 -42.74
CA GLU A 87 26.22 -2.19 -44.16
C GLU A 87 25.60 -3.36 -44.94
N SER A 88 25.42 -4.54 -44.35
CA SER A 88 24.72 -5.65 -45.02
C SER A 88 23.20 -5.61 -44.88
N TYR A 89 22.69 -4.67 -44.09
CA TYR A 89 21.27 -4.53 -43.77
C TYR A 89 20.67 -3.29 -44.45
N MET A 90 19.36 -3.30 -44.61
CA MET A 90 18.61 -2.26 -45.31
C MET A 90 18.36 -1.07 -44.37
N LEU A 91 18.29 0.14 -44.91
CA LEU A 91 17.91 1.33 -44.13
C LEU A 91 16.50 1.77 -44.48
N ILE A 92 15.71 2.11 -43.47
CA ILE A 92 14.34 2.60 -43.62
C ILE A 92 14.19 3.93 -42.88
N VAL A 93 13.59 4.90 -43.56
CA VAL A 93 13.23 6.20 -43.00
C VAL A 93 11.72 6.35 -43.04
N GLN A 94 11.10 6.54 -41.87
CA GLN A 94 9.71 6.94 -41.75
C GLN A 94 9.60 8.47 -41.71
N VAL A 95 8.93 9.03 -42.72
CA VAL A 95 8.57 10.45 -42.80
C VAL A 95 7.16 10.61 -42.23
N THR A 96 6.96 11.52 -41.27
CA THR A 96 5.68 11.73 -40.58
C THR A 96 5.10 13.11 -40.88
N ALA A 97 3.85 13.15 -41.37
CA ALA A 97 3.14 14.39 -41.65
C ALA A 97 2.97 15.25 -40.40
N GLY A 98 3.22 16.55 -40.51
CA GLY A 98 3.12 17.50 -39.40
C GLY A 98 4.31 17.48 -38.43
N GLU A 99 5.21 16.49 -38.54
CA GLU A 99 6.35 16.33 -37.62
C GLU A 99 7.70 16.43 -38.32
N THR A 100 7.88 15.72 -39.45
CA THR A 100 9.10 15.77 -40.24
C THR A 100 9.16 17.08 -41.02
N ILE A 101 10.24 17.83 -40.87
CA ILE A 101 10.44 19.11 -41.56
C ILE A 101 11.31 18.88 -42.79
N ASP A 102 10.84 19.34 -43.95
CA ASP A 102 11.67 19.42 -45.15
C ASP A 102 12.48 20.73 -45.10
N GLU A 103 13.80 20.65 -45.04
CA GLU A 103 14.67 21.83 -45.01
C GLU A 103 14.59 22.71 -46.24
N ASP A 104 14.11 22.19 -47.38
CA ASP A 104 13.95 23.00 -48.59
C ASP A 104 12.86 24.06 -48.41
N THR A 105 11.80 23.74 -47.68
CA THR A 105 10.62 24.59 -47.47
C THR A 105 10.61 25.21 -46.08
N GLY A 106 11.29 24.56 -45.11
CA GLY A 106 11.27 24.92 -43.71
C GLY A 106 9.97 24.55 -42.99
N LEU A 107 9.08 23.82 -43.67
CA LEU A 107 7.78 23.41 -43.16
C LEU A 107 7.73 21.92 -42.87
N ALA A 108 6.78 21.55 -42.01
CA ALA A 108 6.45 20.16 -41.83
C ALA A 108 5.82 19.59 -43.12
N VAL A 109 6.25 18.40 -43.51
CA VAL A 109 5.69 17.69 -44.65
C VAL A 109 4.20 17.38 -44.41
N THR A 110 3.41 17.34 -45.48
CA THR A 110 1.94 17.20 -45.39
C THR A 110 1.44 15.77 -45.52
N ARG A 111 2.34 14.80 -45.82
CA ARG A 111 2.01 13.39 -46.00
C ARG A 111 3.08 12.48 -45.41
N SER A 112 2.67 11.50 -44.59
CA SER A 112 3.56 10.47 -44.08
C SER A 112 3.91 9.45 -45.17
N MET A 113 5.16 9.01 -45.24
CA MET A 113 5.58 7.95 -46.16
C MET A 113 6.88 7.27 -45.72
N PRO A 114 7.04 5.95 -45.92
CA PRO A 114 8.32 5.28 -45.73
C PRO A 114 9.24 5.47 -46.95
N MET A 115 10.54 5.55 -46.70
CA MET A 115 11.60 5.54 -47.71
C MET A 115 12.62 4.47 -47.38
N TYR A 116 13.18 3.84 -48.42
CA TYR A 116 14.03 2.65 -48.31
C TYR A 116 15.35 2.85 -49.04
N ALA A 117 16.44 2.25 -48.53
CA ALA A 117 17.71 2.14 -49.23
C ALA A 117 18.28 0.72 -49.14
N PRO A 118 18.69 0.10 -50.26
CA PRO A 118 19.22 -1.26 -50.27
C PRO A 118 20.50 -1.39 -49.43
N PRO A 119 20.86 -2.60 -48.99
CA PRO A 119 22.08 -2.86 -48.22
C PRO A 119 23.33 -2.19 -48.78
N GLY A 120 24.03 -1.45 -47.93
CA GLY A 120 25.30 -0.79 -48.24
C GLY A 120 25.18 0.64 -48.77
N VAL A 121 23.95 1.16 -48.89
CA VAL A 121 23.68 2.53 -49.33
C VAL A 121 23.27 3.39 -48.13
N PRO A 122 24.12 4.33 -47.68
CA PRO A 122 23.83 5.14 -46.49
C PRO A 122 22.90 6.33 -46.75
N GLN A 123 22.42 6.50 -47.99
CA GLN A 123 21.55 7.60 -48.39
C GLN A 123 20.15 7.05 -48.66
N VAL A 124 19.17 7.45 -47.86
CA VAL A 124 17.77 7.04 -48.01
C VAL A 124 17.02 8.17 -48.70
N THR A 125 16.59 7.92 -49.93
CA THR A 125 15.98 8.92 -50.82
C THR A 125 14.77 8.35 -51.55
N PRO A 126 13.93 9.20 -52.16
CA PRO A 126 12.88 8.75 -53.07
C PRO A 126 13.41 7.87 -54.22
N LEU A 127 14.63 8.14 -54.69
CA LEU A 127 15.27 7.38 -55.76
C LEU A 127 15.76 6.00 -55.29
N THR A 128 16.34 5.90 -54.08
CA THR A 128 16.75 4.59 -53.53
C THR A 128 15.55 3.74 -53.15
N THR A 129 14.43 4.36 -52.79
CA THR A 129 13.16 3.68 -52.54
C THR A 129 12.62 3.08 -53.83
N TYR A 130 12.63 3.86 -54.92
CA TYR A 130 12.20 3.38 -56.24
C TYR A 130 13.14 2.29 -56.80
N LEU A 131 14.43 2.38 -56.46
CA LEU A 131 15.41 1.33 -56.73
C LEU A 131 15.11 0.05 -55.95
N GLN A 132 14.83 0.15 -54.65
CA GLN A 132 14.50 -0.99 -53.80
C GLN A 132 13.23 -1.71 -54.28
N LYS A 133 12.23 -0.94 -54.74
CA LYS A 133 11.03 -1.49 -55.42
C LYS A 133 11.37 -2.31 -56.66
N SER A 134 12.38 -1.91 -57.44
CA SER A 134 12.79 -2.66 -58.63
C SER A 134 13.52 -3.95 -58.24
N ILE A 135 14.25 -3.95 -57.12
CA ILE A 135 14.95 -5.12 -56.55
C ILE A 135 13.94 -6.14 -55.98
N SER A 136 12.92 -5.68 -55.23
CA SER A 136 11.87 -6.54 -54.68
C SER A 136 11.06 -7.25 -55.77
N GLN A 137 10.99 -6.68 -56.98
CA GLN A 137 10.40 -7.30 -58.17
C GLN A 137 11.30 -8.37 -58.86
N GLY A 138 12.42 -8.74 -58.23
CA GLY A 138 13.28 -9.84 -58.65
C GLY A 138 14.41 -9.45 -59.61
N MET A 139 14.68 -8.15 -59.80
CA MET A 139 15.86 -7.68 -60.53
C MET A 139 17.10 -7.75 -59.64
N THR A 140 18.27 -8.01 -60.24
CA THR A 140 19.52 -7.82 -59.51
C THR A 140 19.80 -6.32 -59.32
N GLU A 141 20.51 -5.93 -58.26
CA GLU A 141 20.85 -4.52 -57.97
C GLU A 141 21.43 -3.78 -59.19
N SER A 142 22.36 -4.41 -59.92
CA SER A 142 22.95 -3.84 -61.13
C SER A 142 21.97 -3.69 -62.29
N GLU A 143 20.95 -4.54 -62.39
CA GLU A 143 19.90 -4.42 -63.42
C GLU A 143 18.89 -3.33 -63.02
N ALA A 144 18.55 -3.24 -61.73
CA ALA A 144 17.64 -2.25 -61.17
C ALA A 144 18.21 -0.83 -61.31
N LEU A 145 19.48 -0.62 -60.97
CA LEU A 145 20.18 0.66 -61.14
C LEU A 145 20.16 1.15 -62.59
N ALA A 146 20.41 0.26 -63.54
CA ALA A 146 20.39 0.60 -64.96
C ALA A 146 18.97 0.93 -65.46
N ALA A 147 17.94 0.28 -64.91
CA ALA A 147 16.55 0.52 -65.29
C ALA A 147 16.03 1.86 -64.76
N VAL A 148 16.29 2.20 -63.50
CA VAL A 148 15.87 3.48 -62.90
C VAL A 148 16.55 4.66 -63.57
N ALA A 149 17.86 4.55 -63.85
CA ALA A 149 18.60 5.59 -64.57
C ALA A 149 18.02 5.86 -65.97
N GLU A 150 17.71 4.80 -66.72
CA GLU A 150 17.13 4.91 -68.05
C GLU A 150 15.68 5.43 -68.00
N GLU A 151 14.88 5.06 -66.99
CA GLU A 151 13.48 5.52 -66.89
C GLU A 151 13.39 7.04 -66.73
N PHE A 152 14.30 7.65 -65.96
CA PHE A 152 14.27 9.09 -65.67
C PHE A 152 15.31 9.93 -66.43
N ASP A 153 16.18 9.32 -67.26
CA ASP A 153 17.26 9.98 -68.01
C ASP A 153 18.34 10.66 -67.12
N ILE A 154 18.61 10.05 -65.96
CA ILE A 154 19.62 10.47 -64.97
C ILE A 154 20.84 9.53 -64.98
N GLU A 155 21.96 9.96 -64.41
CA GLU A 155 23.15 9.11 -64.32
C GLU A 155 23.01 8.08 -63.19
N VAL A 156 23.57 6.87 -63.39
CA VAL A 156 23.44 5.77 -62.42
C VAL A 156 24.03 6.14 -61.05
N ASP A 157 25.15 6.86 -61.04
CA ASP A 157 25.83 7.27 -59.80
C ASP A 157 25.00 8.28 -59.00
N ASP A 158 24.06 9.01 -59.64
CA ASP A 158 23.24 10.01 -58.97
C ASP A 158 22.13 9.38 -58.11
N ILE A 159 21.69 8.16 -58.45
CA ILE A 159 20.60 7.43 -57.75
C ILE A 159 20.97 7.13 -56.30
N LEU A 160 22.25 6.82 -56.05
CA LEU A 160 22.77 6.43 -54.73
C LEU A 160 23.49 7.59 -54.01
N SER A 161 23.44 8.80 -54.58
CA SER A 161 24.20 9.96 -54.11
C SER A 161 23.39 10.88 -53.19
N ASP A 162 24.10 11.67 -52.37
CA ASP A 162 23.53 12.88 -51.75
C ASP A 162 23.44 13.98 -52.81
N TYR A 163 22.32 14.02 -53.54
CA TYR A 163 22.10 14.98 -54.62
C TYR A 163 21.86 16.42 -54.12
N LYS A 164 21.69 16.62 -52.80
CA LYS A 164 21.55 17.94 -52.15
C LYS A 164 22.87 18.53 -51.65
N ALA A 165 23.92 17.72 -51.56
CA ALA A 165 25.22 18.19 -51.09
C ALA A 165 25.75 19.41 -51.88
N GLU A 166 26.30 20.38 -51.16
CA GLU A 166 26.80 21.63 -51.74
C GLU A 166 27.88 21.36 -52.82
N GLY A 167 27.57 21.72 -54.08
CA GLY A 167 28.45 21.48 -55.24
C GLY A 167 28.22 20.16 -55.98
N SER A 168 27.18 19.40 -55.64
CA SER A 168 26.70 18.26 -56.43
C SER A 168 26.26 18.69 -57.84
N GLU A 169 26.61 17.90 -58.87
CA GLU A 169 26.15 18.12 -60.25
C GLU A 169 24.77 17.46 -60.52
N SER A 170 24.16 16.84 -59.51
CA SER A 170 22.99 15.94 -59.64
C SER A 170 21.62 16.64 -59.46
N LYS A 171 21.49 17.91 -59.89
CA LYS A 171 20.22 18.68 -59.77
C LYS A 171 19.01 18.01 -60.41
N LEU A 172 19.26 17.24 -61.47
CA LEU A 172 18.23 16.45 -62.14
C LEU A 172 17.69 15.34 -61.24
N ALA A 173 18.54 14.71 -60.42
CA ALA A 173 18.12 13.70 -59.45
C ALA A 173 17.26 14.31 -58.34
N ALA A 174 17.61 15.53 -57.87
CA ALA A 174 16.78 16.28 -56.91
C ALA A 174 15.38 16.58 -57.46
N PHE A 175 15.29 17.04 -58.71
CA PHE A 175 14.00 17.28 -59.35
C PHE A 175 13.18 15.99 -59.50
N VAL A 176 13.80 14.87 -59.87
CA VAL A 176 13.11 13.58 -60.00
C VAL A 176 12.60 13.13 -58.62
N ALA A 177 13.42 13.19 -57.57
CA ALA A 177 13.03 12.81 -56.22
C ALA A 177 11.80 13.61 -55.73
N LYS A 178 11.89 14.95 -55.79
CA LYS A 178 10.79 15.87 -55.43
C LYS A 178 9.52 15.62 -56.26
N SER A 179 9.68 15.31 -57.55
CA SER A 179 8.56 15.00 -58.44
C SER A 179 7.92 13.65 -58.11
N LEU A 180 8.69 12.65 -57.68
CA LEU A 180 8.16 11.35 -57.24
C LEU A 180 7.33 11.49 -55.96
N VAL A 181 7.75 12.36 -55.04
CA VAL A 181 7.05 12.66 -53.80
C VAL A 181 5.76 13.46 -54.08
N SER A 182 5.84 14.59 -54.77
CA SER A 182 4.68 15.45 -55.09
C SER A 182 3.64 14.80 -56.02
N SER A 183 4.05 13.87 -56.88
CA SER A 183 3.11 13.09 -57.69
C SER A 183 2.41 11.97 -56.91
N GLY A 184 2.83 11.72 -55.68
CA GLY A 184 2.29 10.67 -54.82
C GLY A 184 2.64 9.25 -55.27
N LEU A 185 3.66 9.08 -56.11
CA LEU A 185 4.07 7.79 -56.70
C LEU A 185 4.97 6.94 -55.79
N MET A 186 5.42 7.50 -54.67
CA MET A 186 6.14 6.79 -53.63
C MET A 186 5.24 5.71 -52.99
N PRO A 187 5.77 4.49 -52.75
CA PRO A 187 5.02 3.45 -52.04
C PRO A 187 4.66 3.94 -50.64
N ALA A 188 3.39 3.84 -50.27
CA ALA A 188 2.90 4.24 -48.95
C ALA A 188 3.01 3.11 -47.92
N THR A 189 3.16 1.86 -48.37
CA THR A 189 3.31 0.66 -47.51
C THR A 189 4.28 -0.36 -48.11
N ILE A 190 4.72 -1.29 -47.27
CA ILE A 190 5.55 -2.45 -47.66
C ILE A 190 4.82 -3.35 -48.66
N GLU A 191 3.49 -3.49 -48.54
CA GLU A 191 2.67 -4.24 -49.50
C GLU A 191 2.68 -3.59 -50.89
N GLU A 192 2.69 -2.26 -50.97
CA GLU A 192 2.85 -1.51 -52.23
C GLU A 192 4.27 -1.57 -52.81
N LEU A 193 5.28 -1.81 -51.96
CA LEU A 193 6.67 -2.06 -52.35
C LEU A 193 6.87 -3.47 -52.95
N ASN A 194 6.17 -4.47 -52.40
CA ASN A 194 6.33 -5.90 -52.74
C ASN A 194 5.31 -6.44 -53.76
N ASN A 195 4.24 -5.69 -54.05
CA ASN A 195 3.21 -6.13 -54.99
C ASN A 195 3.71 -6.20 -56.44
N SER A 196 3.84 -7.43 -56.97
CA SER A 196 4.15 -7.69 -58.39
C SER A 196 2.96 -7.47 -59.34
N GLU A 197 1.74 -7.30 -58.81
CA GLU A 197 0.49 -7.20 -59.59
C GLU A 197 -0.05 -5.77 -59.77
N ASN A 198 0.67 -4.73 -59.35
CA ASN A 198 0.36 -3.41 -59.87
C ASN A 198 0.93 -3.30 -61.29
N ASP A 199 0.14 -3.79 -62.26
CA ASP A 199 0.14 -3.27 -63.63
C ASP A 199 0.39 -1.77 -63.50
N LEU A 200 1.42 -1.25 -64.17
CA LEU A 200 1.59 0.19 -64.31
C LEU A 200 0.23 0.74 -64.73
N SER A 201 -0.51 1.33 -63.78
CA SER A 201 -1.61 2.21 -64.10
C SER A 201 -1.02 3.15 -65.15
N SER A 202 -1.70 3.33 -66.28
CA SER A 202 -1.24 4.22 -67.35
C SER A 202 -0.77 5.58 -66.83
N THR A 203 -1.23 5.98 -65.65
CA THR A 203 -0.80 7.15 -64.86
C THR A 203 0.67 7.11 -64.41
N LEU A 204 1.18 6.02 -63.82
CA LEU A 204 2.59 5.94 -63.38
C LEU A 204 3.54 6.07 -64.58
N ALA A 205 3.23 5.40 -65.69
CA ALA A 205 3.99 5.53 -66.93
C ALA A 205 3.90 6.95 -67.53
N VAL A 206 2.76 7.65 -67.37
CA VAL A 206 2.56 9.02 -67.86
C VAL A 206 3.35 10.03 -67.02
N VAL A 207 3.32 9.91 -65.70
CA VAL A 207 4.06 10.79 -64.79
C VAL A 207 5.56 10.56 -64.94
N ALA A 208 6.04 9.31 -64.94
CA ALA A 208 7.45 9.00 -65.17
C ALA A 208 7.94 9.52 -66.53
N ALA A 209 7.14 9.36 -67.60
CA ALA A 209 7.46 9.93 -68.92
C ALA A 209 7.45 11.46 -68.93
N THR A 210 6.61 12.11 -68.12
CA THR A 210 6.55 13.56 -67.99
C THR A 210 7.78 14.08 -67.26
N ILE A 211 8.15 13.46 -66.13
CA ILE A 211 9.38 13.74 -65.40
C ILE A 211 10.59 13.57 -66.33
N LYS A 212 10.70 12.42 -67.02
CA LYS A 212 11.76 12.19 -68.03
C LYS A 212 11.80 13.29 -69.08
N THR A 213 10.65 13.75 -69.57
CA THR A 213 10.58 14.83 -70.58
C THR A 213 11.13 16.14 -70.04
N GLN A 214 10.81 16.52 -68.79
CA GLN A 214 11.36 17.74 -68.17
C GLN A 214 12.87 17.60 -67.94
N VAL A 215 13.32 16.44 -67.44
CA VAL A 215 14.74 16.14 -67.22
C VAL A 215 15.52 16.23 -68.53
N THR A 216 15.10 15.52 -69.58
CA THR A 216 15.77 15.57 -70.90
C THR A 216 15.78 16.98 -71.46
N ALA A 217 14.69 17.75 -71.32
CA ALA A 217 14.62 19.13 -71.81
C ALA A 217 15.56 20.07 -71.04
N ALA A 218 15.65 19.93 -69.72
CA ALA A 218 16.58 20.70 -68.90
C ALA A 218 18.03 20.35 -69.23
N LYS A 219 18.35 19.05 -69.37
CA LYS A 219 19.67 18.53 -69.76
C LYS A 219 20.12 19.01 -71.14
N GLU A 220 19.21 19.05 -72.13
CA GLU A 220 19.52 19.53 -73.49
C GLU A 220 19.72 21.06 -73.55
N ASN A 221 19.05 21.82 -72.68
CA ASN A 221 19.08 23.29 -72.68
C ASN A 221 19.99 23.90 -71.61
N SER A 222 20.55 23.10 -70.70
CA SER A 222 21.32 23.55 -69.54
C SER A 222 20.54 24.53 -68.65
N THR A 223 19.29 24.18 -68.35
CA THR A 223 18.35 24.98 -67.54
C THR A 223 17.92 24.24 -66.27
N GLU A 224 18.82 23.47 -65.68
CA GLU A 224 18.54 22.63 -64.51
C GLU A 224 18.11 23.47 -63.29
N ASP A 225 18.61 24.71 -63.16
CA ASP A 225 18.24 25.67 -62.10
C ASP A 225 16.77 26.14 -62.19
N GLU A 226 16.13 26.02 -63.35
CA GLU A 226 14.74 26.45 -63.53
C GLU A 226 13.74 25.39 -63.01
N LEU A 227 14.23 24.22 -62.58
CA LEU A 227 13.39 23.13 -62.05
C LEU A 227 13.10 23.25 -60.55
N ASP A 228 13.77 24.15 -59.83
CA ASP A 228 13.68 24.27 -58.37
C ASP A 228 12.26 24.59 -57.88
N ALA A 229 11.52 25.46 -58.59
CA ALA A 229 10.13 25.82 -58.28
C ALA A 229 9.08 25.04 -59.12
N VAL A 230 9.52 24.01 -59.85
CA VAL A 230 8.66 23.24 -60.75
C VAL A 230 8.30 21.90 -60.13
N TYR A 231 7.03 21.52 -60.23
CA TYR A 231 6.49 20.26 -59.70
C TYR A 231 5.66 19.51 -60.73
N VAL A 232 5.51 18.20 -60.53
CA VAL A 232 4.65 17.32 -61.33
C VAL A 232 3.67 16.63 -60.38
N ASP A 233 2.37 16.86 -60.55
CA ASP A 233 1.33 16.22 -59.73
C ASP A 233 0.96 14.81 -60.26
N GLY A 234 0.08 14.12 -59.53
CA GLY A 234 -0.30 12.73 -59.80
C GLY A 234 -1.07 12.49 -61.11
N ASP A 235 -1.49 13.53 -61.83
CA ASP A 235 -2.08 13.40 -63.17
C ASP A 235 -1.09 13.75 -64.31
N GLY A 236 0.15 14.11 -63.97
CA GLY A 236 1.23 14.43 -64.89
C GLY A 236 1.18 15.86 -65.42
N LEU A 237 0.53 16.79 -64.73
CA LEU A 237 0.57 18.21 -65.04
C LEU A 237 1.76 18.89 -64.35
N VAL A 238 2.23 19.97 -64.95
CA VAL A 238 3.36 20.76 -64.47
C VAL A 238 2.85 22.09 -63.92
N TYR A 239 3.24 22.46 -62.70
CA TYR A 239 2.88 23.71 -62.03
C TYR A 239 4.08 24.34 -61.30
N THR A 240 3.90 25.57 -60.81
CA THR A 240 4.88 26.29 -59.99
C THR A 240 4.37 26.53 -58.57
N ASP A 241 5.29 26.43 -57.63
CA ASP A 241 5.13 26.68 -56.21
C ASP A 241 6.49 27.23 -55.74
N THR A 242 6.53 28.54 -55.50
CA THR A 242 7.75 29.34 -55.41
C THR A 242 8.45 29.19 -54.06
N ASP A 243 7.69 29.13 -52.98
CA ASP A 243 8.19 28.92 -51.62
C ASP A 243 8.07 27.46 -51.15
N GLY A 244 7.39 26.61 -51.92
CA GLY A 244 7.40 25.17 -51.76
C GLY A 244 6.47 24.69 -50.65
N ASP A 245 5.49 25.49 -50.23
CA ASP A 245 4.62 25.15 -49.11
C ASP A 245 3.49 24.15 -49.47
N GLY A 246 3.40 23.79 -50.75
CA GLY A 246 2.39 22.88 -51.28
C GLY A 246 1.16 23.60 -51.85
N THR A 247 1.07 24.92 -51.73
CA THR A 247 0.05 25.78 -52.35
C THR A 247 0.61 26.36 -53.64
N LYS A 248 -0.17 26.26 -54.73
CA LYS A 248 0.30 26.80 -56.03
C LYS A 248 0.30 28.32 -55.96
N ASP A 249 1.30 28.99 -56.55
CA ASP A 249 1.44 30.46 -56.53
C ASP A 249 0.15 31.24 -56.90
N GLU A 250 -0.72 30.65 -57.73
CA GLU A 250 -1.97 31.28 -58.18
C GLU A 250 -3.13 31.20 -57.17
N GLU A 251 -3.00 30.33 -56.17
CA GLU A 251 -3.98 30.06 -55.10
C GLU A 251 -3.51 30.58 -53.73
N ASP A 252 -2.24 31.02 -53.64
CA ASP A 252 -1.62 31.49 -52.41
C ASP A 252 -1.74 33.01 -52.21
N ALA A 253 -2.18 33.43 -51.02
CA ALA A 253 -2.24 34.84 -50.62
C ALA A 253 -0.86 35.44 -50.34
N PHE A 254 0.12 34.60 -49.96
CA PHE A 254 1.51 34.97 -49.74
C PHE A 254 2.49 34.02 -50.47
N PRO A 255 2.56 34.04 -51.83
CA PRO A 255 3.36 33.11 -52.66
C PRO A 255 4.90 33.12 -52.49
N GLU A 256 5.41 33.84 -51.50
CA GLU A 256 6.84 33.96 -51.19
C GLU A 256 7.10 33.78 -49.69
N ASP A 257 6.07 33.47 -48.90
CA ASP A 257 6.14 33.21 -47.46
C ASP A 257 5.56 31.82 -47.18
N PRO A 258 6.43 30.80 -47.06
CA PRO A 258 5.98 29.42 -46.91
C PRO A 258 5.17 29.18 -45.62
N THR A 259 5.13 30.14 -44.69
CA THR A 259 4.41 29.98 -43.42
C THR A 259 2.97 30.52 -43.45
N GLU A 260 2.55 31.15 -44.54
CA GLU A 260 1.26 31.84 -44.62
C GLU A 260 0.60 31.61 -45.97
N THR A 261 -0.63 31.10 -45.99
CA THR A 261 -1.35 30.82 -47.25
C THR A 261 -2.65 31.62 -47.40
N MET A 262 -3.14 32.20 -46.30
CA MET A 262 -4.47 32.82 -46.23
C MET A 262 -4.46 34.10 -45.35
N ASP A 263 -5.29 35.06 -45.72
CA ASP A 263 -5.53 36.33 -45.00
C ASP A 263 -7.06 36.56 -45.01
N THR A 264 -7.72 36.09 -43.96
CA THR A 264 -9.18 35.94 -43.89
C THR A 264 -9.88 37.29 -43.78
N ASP A 265 -9.34 38.26 -43.04
CA ASP A 265 -9.96 39.56 -42.82
C ASP A 265 -9.35 40.72 -43.62
N GLY A 266 -8.24 40.47 -44.30
CA GLY A 266 -7.60 41.38 -45.25
C GLY A 266 -6.85 42.51 -44.58
N ASP A 267 -6.40 42.35 -43.33
CA ASP A 267 -5.63 43.34 -42.60
C ASP A 267 -4.13 43.35 -42.99
N GLY A 268 -3.70 42.32 -43.72
CA GLY A 268 -2.35 42.15 -44.25
C GLY A 268 -1.42 41.34 -43.34
N HIS A 269 -1.93 40.76 -42.26
CA HIS A 269 -1.32 39.69 -41.49
C HIS A 269 -1.92 38.35 -41.95
N GLY A 270 -1.07 37.32 -42.07
CA GLY A 270 -1.55 36.00 -42.46
C GLY A 270 -2.24 35.31 -41.28
N ASP A 271 -3.23 34.47 -41.58
CA ASP A 271 -4.07 33.82 -40.58
C ASP A 271 -3.26 33.00 -39.54
N ASN A 272 -2.06 32.52 -39.90
CA ASN A 272 -1.23 31.74 -38.97
C ASN A 272 -0.46 32.61 -37.97
N SER A 273 -0.23 33.90 -38.26
CA SER A 273 0.48 34.85 -37.40
C SER A 273 -0.42 35.90 -36.75
N ASP A 274 -1.65 36.04 -37.24
CA ASP A 274 -2.68 36.91 -36.66
C ASP A 274 -3.36 36.25 -35.45
N ALA A 275 -3.30 36.90 -34.28
CA ALA A 275 -4.00 36.43 -33.08
C ALA A 275 -5.54 36.55 -33.20
N PHE A 276 -6.03 37.42 -34.08
CA PHE A 276 -7.45 37.60 -34.36
C PHE A 276 -7.75 37.60 -35.87
N PRO A 277 -7.63 36.45 -36.58
CA PRO A 277 -7.76 36.33 -38.05
C PRO A 277 -9.11 36.76 -38.68
N ASN A 278 -10.06 37.20 -37.86
CA ASN A 278 -11.38 37.66 -38.27
C ASN A 278 -11.68 39.11 -37.83
N ASN A 279 -10.72 39.80 -37.22
CA ASN A 279 -10.86 41.15 -36.70
C ASN A 279 -9.70 42.06 -37.12
N ALA A 280 -9.84 42.68 -38.29
CA ALA A 280 -8.87 43.60 -38.88
C ALA A 280 -8.48 44.85 -38.06
N ALA A 281 -8.97 45.01 -36.82
CA ALA A 281 -8.54 46.05 -35.89
C ALA A 281 -7.55 45.54 -34.83
N GLU A 282 -7.43 44.22 -34.64
CA GLU A 282 -6.58 43.58 -33.65
C GLU A 282 -5.79 42.48 -34.35
N TRP A 283 -4.47 42.50 -34.23
CA TRP A 283 -3.59 41.49 -34.85
C TRP A 283 -2.59 40.92 -33.85
N LEU A 284 -2.52 41.50 -32.65
CA LEU A 284 -1.55 41.18 -31.61
C LEU A 284 -2.26 41.11 -30.26
N ASP A 285 -1.91 40.08 -29.50
CA ASP A 285 -2.33 39.81 -28.14
C ASP A 285 -1.06 39.45 -27.35
N THR A 286 -0.48 40.45 -26.69
CA THR A 286 0.87 40.36 -26.11
C THR A 286 0.91 39.44 -24.90
N ASP A 287 -0.11 39.44 -24.06
CA ASP A 287 -0.20 38.61 -22.86
C ASP A 287 -1.12 37.40 -23.01
N LYS A 288 -1.87 37.30 -24.11
CA LYS A 288 -2.68 36.15 -24.51
C LYS A 288 -3.95 35.98 -23.69
N ASP A 289 -4.56 37.08 -23.26
CA ASP A 289 -5.81 37.07 -22.50
C ASP A 289 -7.07 37.04 -23.39
N GLY A 290 -6.89 37.15 -24.71
CA GLY A 290 -7.97 37.17 -25.69
C GLY A 290 -8.55 38.55 -25.98
N TYR A 291 -7.97 39.61 -25.43
CA TYR A 291 -8.21 41.00 -25.80
C TYR A 291 -7.03 41.52 -26.62
N GLY A 292 -7.35 42.15 -27.76
CA GLY A 292 -6.29 42.69 -28.60
C GLY A 292 -5.63 43.90 -27.95
N ASP A 293 -4.30 44.00 -28.10
CA ASP A 293 -3.46 45.05 -27.53
C ASP A 293 -3.99 46.48 -27.79
N ASN A 294 -4.74 46.71 -28.88
CA ASN A 294 -5.27 48.05 -29.17
C ASN A 294 -6.51 48.40 -28.34
N SER A 295 -7.20 47.40 -27.79
CA SER A 295 -8.42 47.53 -26.99
C SER A 295 -8.20 47.34 -25.49
N ASP A 296 -7.09 46.73 -25.13
CA ASP A 296 -6.72 46.37 -23.76
C ASP A 296 -6.08 47.56 -22.99
N ALA A 297 -6.56 47.81 -21.77
CA ALA A 297 -6.02 48.81 -20.85
C ALA A 297 -4.69 48.39 -20.20
N PHE A 298 -4.43 47.07 -20.08
CA PHE A 298 -3.20 46.48 -19.55
C PHE A 298 -2.61 45.40 -20.50
N PRO A 299 -2.09 45.76 -21.69
CA PRO A 299 -1.62 44.83 -22.73
C PRO A 299 -0.39 43.95 -22.41
N ASN A 300 0.00 43.84 -21.14
CA ASN A 300 1.08 42.95 -20.71
C ASN A 300 0.69 42.17 -19.44
N ASP A 301 -0.54 42.31 -18.97
CA ASP A 301 -1.06 41.63 -17.80
C ASP A 301 -2.24 40.73 -18.21
N PRO A 302 -2.01 39.42 -18.37
CA PRO A 302 -3.03 38.53 -18.91
C PRO A 302 -4.26 38.36 -18.01
N ALA A 303 -4.24 38.94 -16.80
CA ALA A 303 -5.36 38.93 -15.89
C ALA A 303 -6.22 40.19 -15.97
N GLU A 304 -5.82 41.24 -16.68
CA GLU A 304 -6.46 42.55 -16.64
C GLU A 304 -6.65 43.17 -18.02
N TRP A 305 -7.88 43.57 -18.37
CA TRP A 305 -8.16 44.22 -19.65
C TRP A 305 -8.95 45.53 -19.56
N LEU A 306 -9.48 45.84 -18.37
CA LEU A 306 -10.40 46.96 -18.13
C LEU A 306 -10.07 47.67 -16.80
N ASP A 307 -10.23 48.98 -16.76
CA ASP A 307 -10.11 49.85 -15.56
C ASP A 307 -11.32 50.80 -15.57
N SER A 308 -12.36 50.43 -14.81
CA SER A 308 -13.69 51.04 -14.87
C SER A 308 -13.79 52.36 -14.11
N ASP A 309 -13.03 52.56 -13.04
CA ASP A 309 -13.07 53.77 -12.22
C ASP A 309 -11.83 54.67 -12.33
N GLY A 310 -10.80 54.20 -13.03
CA GLY A 310 -9.60 54.95 -13.39
C GLY A 310 -8.59 55.09 -12.27
N ASP A 311 -8.58 54.16 -11.31
CA ASP A 311 -7.70 54.19 -10.15
C ASP A 311 -6.34 53.49 -10.37
N THR A 312 -6.15 52.94 -11.58
CA THR A 312 -4.96 52.23 -12.09
C THR A 312 -4.81 50.77 -11.68
N TYR A 313 -5.76 50.22 -10.91
CA TYR A 313 -5.93 48.79 -10.74
C TYR A 313 -6.92 48.27 -11.77
N GLY A 314 -6.67 47.07 -12.29
CA GLY A 314 -7.56 46.46 -13.26
C GLY A 314 -8.79 45.88 -12.57
N ASP A 315 -9.93 45.91 -13.26
CA ASP A 315 -11.24 45.50 -12.74
C ASP A 315 -11.28 44.08 -12.16
N ASN A 316 -10.38 43.19 -12.57
CA ASN A 316 -10.39 41.80 -12.09
C ASN A 316 -9.62 41.62 -10.77
N SER A 317 -8.63 42.46 -10.50
CA SER A 317 -7.83 42.48 -9.27
C SER A 317 -8.29 43.54 -8.28
N ASP A 318 -9.08 44.52 -8.74
CA ASP A 318 -9.69 45.53 -7.91
C ASP A 318 -10.90 44.95 -7.16
N ALA A 319 -10.84 44.92 -5.82
CA ALA A 319 -11.96 44.48 -4.98
C ALA A 319 -13.18 45.42 -5.08
N PHE A 320 -12.97 46.68 -5.47
CA PHE A 320 -14.01 47.69 -5.67
C PHE A 320 -13.88 48.41 -7.02
N PRO A 321 -14.15 47.74 -8.18
CA PRO A 321 -13.94 48.25 -9.55
C PRO A 321 -14.72 49.51 -9.97
N ASN A 322 -15.49 50.09 -9.05
CA ASN A 322 -16.30 51.28 -9.26
C ASN A 322 -16.04 52.37 -8.20
N ASN A 323 -15.07 52.17 -7.30
CA ASN A 323 -14.73 53.07 -6.21
C ASN A 323 -13.22 53.36 -6.14
N ALA A 324 -12.78 54.37 -6.88
CA ALA A 324 -11.38 54.79 -6.99
C ALA A 324 -10.66 55.24 -5.70
N THR A 325 -11.23 55.02 -4.51
CA THR A 325 -10.55 55.20 -3.21
C THR A 325 -10.29 53.89 -2.48
N GLU A 326 -10.78 52.76 -2.98
CA GLU A 326 -10.61 51.43 -2.40
C GLU A 326 -10.27 50.47 -3.53
N TRP A 327 -9.18 49.71 -3.42
CA TRP A 327 -8.75 48.74 -4.44
C TRP A 327 -8.43 47.37 -3.86
N LEU A 328 -8.28 47.29 -2.53
CA LEU A 328 -7.93 46.09 -1.78
C LEU A 328 -8.95 45.90 -0.66
N ASP A 329 -9.31 44.64 -0.45
CA ASP A 329 -10.18 44.14 0.61
C ASP A 329 -9.47 42.89 1.15
N THR A 330 -8.48 43.11 2.01
CA THR A 330 -7.51 42.07 2.40
C THR A 330 -8.18 40.91 3.14
N ASP A 331 -9.28 41.17 3.84
CA ASP A 331 -10.04 40.17 4.59
C ASP A 331 -11.40 39.80 3.96
N ALA A 332 -11.79 40.48 2.88
CA ALA A 332 -12.97 40.21 2.06
C ALA A 332 -14.32 40.44 2.78
N ASP A 333 -14.40 41.41 3.70
CA ASP A 333 -15.64 41.75 4.41
C ASP A 333 -16.53 42.77 3.69
N GLY A 334 -16.04 43.34 2.60
CA GLY A 334 -16.74 44.33 1.78
C GLY A 334 -16.48 45.78 2.19
N TYR A 335 -15.56 46.03 3.12
CA TYR A 335 -14.98 47.33 3.42
C TYR A 335 -13.56 47.38 2.88
N GLY A 336 -13.25 48.45 2.13
CA GLY A 336 -11.91 48.57 1.56
C GLY A 336 -10.89 48.93 2.63
N ASP A 337 -9.68 48.38 2.51
CA ASP A 337 -8.57 48.52 3.45
C ASP A 337 -8.29 49.98 3.86
N ASN A 338 -8.56 50.97 3.00
CA ASN A 338 -8.31 52.37 3.35
C ASN A 338 -9.38 52.95 4.30
N SER A 339 -10.57 52.36 4.33
CA SER A 339 -11.70 52.73 5.18
C SER A 339 -11.87 51.81 6.39
N ASP A 340 -11.26 50.63 6.34
CA ASP A 340 -11.31 49.61 7.38
C ASP A 340 -10.36 49.94 8.55
N ALA A 341 -10.84 49.79 9.78
CA ALA A 341 -10.02 49.91 10.99
C ALA A 341 -9.15 48.67 11.27
N PHE A 342 -9.58 47.49 10.82
CA PHE A 342 -8.89 46.21 10.90
C PHE A 342 -8.87 45.49 9.54
N PRO A 343 -8.08 45.97 8.55
CA PRO A 343 -8.06 45.43 7.18
C PRO A 343 -7.69 43.94 7.02
N GLU A 344 -7.28 43.26 8.10
CA GLU A 344 -6.90 41.84 8.07
C GLU A 344 -7.90 40.96 8.83
N ASN A 345 -9.02 41.51 9.31
CA ASN A 345 -10.03 40.79 10.09
C ASN A 345 -11.45 41.00 9.53
N ALA A 346 -11.91 40.00 8.77
CA ALA A 346 -13.15 40.05 8.02
C ALA A 346 -14.44 40.23 8.84
N SER A 347 -14.31 40.18 10.17
CA SER A 347 -15.42 40.35 11.10
C SER A 347 -15.44 41.73 11.72
N GLU A 348 -14.47 42.61 11.46
CA GLU A 348 -14.28 43.89 12.16
C GLU A 348 -13.87 45.03 11.24
N TRP A 349 -14.80 45.94 10.92
CA TRP A 349 -14.50 47.10 10.05
C TRP A 349 -14.49 48.45 10.79
N LEU A 350 -14.88 48.47 12.07
CA LEU A 350 -15.09 49.71 12.84
C LEU A 350 -14.65 49.54 14.30
N ASP A 351 -13.99 50.56 14.83
CA ASP A 351 -13.63 50.70 16.25
C ASP A 351 -14.15 52.07 16.73
N THR A 352 -15.28 52.06 17.44
CA THR A 352 -16.05 53.28 17.77
C THR A 352 -15.38 54.11 18.87
N ASP A 353 -14.68 53.50 19.82
CA ASP A 353 -14.08 54.20 20.97
C ASP A 353 -12.55 54.20 20.99
N ALA A 354 -11.92 53.58 19.99
CA ALA A 354 -10.51 53.57 19.70
C ALA A 354 -9.67 52.85 20.76
N ASP A 355 -10.17 51.76 21.32
CA ASP A 355 -9.48 50.94 22.31
C ASP A 355 -8.64 49.81 21.70
N GLY A 356 -8.84 49.54 20.40
CA GLY A 356 -8.11 48.53 19.63
C GLY A 356 -8.86 47.21 19.45
N TYR A 357 -10.08 47.08 19.96
CA TYR A 357 -11.01 45.98 19.66
C TYR A 357 -12.09 46.48 18.69
N GLY A 358 -12.55 45.61 17.80
CA GLY A 358 -13.56 45.97 16.80
C GLY A 358 -14.96 45.89 17.38
N ASP A 359 -15.85 46.78 16.92
CA ASP A 359 -17.22 46.94 17.43
C ASP A 359 -18.07 45.64 17.42
N ASN A 360 -17.73 44.63 16.61
CA ASN A 360 -18.50 43.39 16.51
C ASN A 360 -18.05 42.31 17.51
N SER A 361 -16.80 42.34 17.96
CA SER A 361 -16.22 41.45 18.98
C SER A 361 -16.12 42.10 20.34
N ASP A 362 -16.13 43.43 20.38
CA ASP A 362 -16.19 44.21 21.60
C ASP A 362 -17.59 44.13 22.25
N ALA A 363 -17.65 43.58 23.47
CA ALA A 363 -18.89 43.51 24.25
C ALA A 363 -19.38 44.92 24.69
N PHE A 364 -18.48 45.91 24.72
CA PHE A 364 -18.74 47.30 25.08
C PHE A 364 -18.16 48.32 24.06
N PRO A 365 -18.69 48.41 22.82
CA PRO A 365 -18.20 49.26 21.70
C PRO A 365 -18.22 50.79 21.90
N SER A 366 -18.39 51.26 23.12
CA SER A 366 -18.41 52.68 23.45
C SER A 366 -17.75 52.99 24.80
N ASP A 367 -17.15 51.99 25.45
CA ASP A 367 -16.37 52.12 26.67
C ASP A 367 -14.97 51.49 26.51
N ALA A 368 -14.03 52.29 26.02
CA ALA A 368 -12.62 51.95 25.81
C ALA A 368 -11.81 51.44 27.03
N SER A 369 -12.47 51.13 28.16
CA SER A 369 -11.87 50.42 29.29
C SER A 369 -12.39 48.99 29.48
N GLU A 370 -13.34 48.54 28.69
CA GLU A 370 -13.95 47.20 28.77
C GLU A 370 -14.15 46.68 27.34
N TRP A 371 -13.73 45.45 27.05
CA TRP A 371 -13.88 44.85 25.71
C TRP A 371 -14.36 43.39 25.73
N LEU A 372 -14.22 42.71 26.87
CA LEU A 372 -14.67 41.32 27.11
C LEU A 372 -15.76 41.28 28.19
N ASP A 373 -16.68 40.34 28.06
CA ASP A 373 -17.80 40.02 28.98
C ASP A 373 -17.91 38.49 29.00
N THR A 374 -16.97 37.82 29.67
CA THR A 374 -16.76 36.37 29.57
C THR A 374 -17.99 35.58 30.05
N ASP A 375 -18.64 35.99 31.13
CA ASP A 375 -19.85 35.34 31.66
C ASP A 375 -21.18 35.88 31.07
N GLY A 376 -21.11 36.97 30.31
CA GLY A 376 -22.25 37.60 29.64
C GLY A 376 -23.21 38.34 30.57
N ASP A 377 -22.78 38.74 31.76
CA ASP A 377 -23.60 39.45 32.74
C ASP A 377 -23.75 40.96 32.46
N LYS A 378 -22.95 41.49 31.52
CA LYS A 378 -22.87 42.88 31.04
C LYS A 378 -22.07 43.82 31.94
N ILE A 379 -21.18 43.28 32.75
CA ILE A 379 -20.08 43.98 33.39
C ILE A 379 -18.82 43.50 32.67
N GLY A 380 -18.01 44.42 32.18
CA GLY A 380 -16.79 44.00 31.47
C GLY A 380 -15.76 43.43 32.45
N ASN A 381 -14.95 42.50 31.97
CA ASN A 381 -13.97 41.79 32.78
C ASN A 381 -13.04 42.70 33.60
N ASN A 382 -12.67 43.91 33.11
CA ASN A 382 -11.81 44.80 33.89
C ASN A 382 -12.54 45.43 35.11
N ALA A 383 -13.87 45.40 35.11
CA ALA A 383 -14.74 45.88 36.18
C ALA A 383 -15.40 44.76 36.99
N ASP A 384 -15.52 43.55 36.44
CA ASP A 384 -15.98 42.37 37.16
C ASP A 384 -14.90 41.83 38.11
N THR A 385 -15.28 40.93 39.00
CA THR A 385 -14.41 40.27 39.97
C THR A 385 -14.59 38.74 39.96
N ASP A 386 -15.37 38.23 39.01
CA ASP A 386 -15.83 36.85 38.80
C ASP A 386 -16.11 36.72 37.30
N ASP A 387 -15.05 36.83 36.50
CA ASP A 387 -15.06 37.07 35.05
C ASP A 387 -15.79 35.97 34.24
N ASP A 388 -15.73 34.71 34.68
CA ASP A 388 -16.37 33.55 34.05
C ASP A 388 -17.70 33.14 34.70
N GLY A 389 -18.09 33.80 35.78
CA GLY A 389 -19.36 33.64 36.46
C GLY A 389 -19.53 32.28 37.14
N ASP A 390 -18.44 31.58 37.43
CA ASP A 390 -18.43 30.28 38.10
C ASP A 390 -18.66 30.39 39.63
N GLY A 391 -18.53 31.61 40.17
CA GLY A 391 -18.74 31.95 41.57
C GLY A 391 -17.47 31.98 42.44
N VAL A 392 -16.30 31.73 41.84
CA VAL A 392 -14.96 31.97 42.38
C VAL A 392 -14.53 33.39 41.96
N LEU A 393 -13.75 34.07 42.79
CA LEU A 393 -13.28 35.43 42.43
C LEU A 393 -12.00 35.31 41.59
N ASP A 394 -11.77 36.17 40.60
CA ASP A 394 -10.57 36.12 39.73
C ASP A 394 -9.23 36.05 40.48
N VAL A 395 -9.20 36.60 41.70
CA VAL A 395 -8.00 36.60 42.56
C VAL A 395 -7.69 35.25 43.19
N ASP A 396 -8.69 34.38 43.26
CA ASP A 396 -8.67 33.04 43.84
C ASP A 396 -8.92 31.97 42.76
N ASP A 397 -9.10 32.37 41.49
CA ASP A 397 -9.31 31.48 40.34
C ASP A 397 -8.00 31.16 39.59
N ALA A 398 -7.84 29.91 39.17
CA ALA A 398 -6.68 29.44 38.42
C ALA A 398 -6.71 29.89 36.95
N ASP A 399 -7.90 29.99 36.35
CA ASP A 399 -8.16 30.61 35.07
C ASP A 399 -9.47 31.41 35.15
N PRO A 400 -9.41 32.71 35.50
CA PRO A 400 -10.59 33.56 35.66
C PRO A 400 -11.49 33.70 34.43
N THR A 401 -11.13 33.11 33.29
CA THR A 401 -11.87 33.23 32.04
C THR A 401 -12.47 31.92 31.54
N ASP A 402 -12.25 30.82 32.25
CA ASP A 402 -12.72 29.49 31.86
C ASP A 402 -13.61 28.90 32.97
N PRO A 403 -14.94 28.83 32.76
CA PRO A 403 -15.86 28.36 33.77
C PRO A 403 -15.70 26.88 34.17
N ASP A 404 -14.79 26.14 33.51
CA ASP A 404 -14.44 24.74 33.79
C ASP A 404 -13.04 24.59 34.44
N ILE A 405 -12.17 25.61 34.40
CA ILE A 405 -10.83 25.61 35.02
C ILE A 405 -10.83 26.57 36.21
N GLY A 406 -10.36 26.12 37.37
CA GLY A 406 -10.49 26.91 38.61
C GLY A 406 -11.87 26.76 39.25
N SER A 407 -12.90 26.50 38.45
CA SER A 407 -14.20 25.92 38.83
C SER A 407 -14.03 24.49 39.37
N THR A 408 -13.57 24.40 40.62
CA THR A 408 -13.84 23.18 41.35
C THR A 408 -15.27 23.28 41.82
N ASP A 409 -16.16 22.45 41.27
CA ASP A 409 -17.45 22.17 41.90
C ASP A 409 -17.22 21.33 43.17
N THR A 410 -16.34 21.81 44.06
CA THR A 410 -15.93 21.15 45.29
C THR A 410 -17.18 20.78 46.08
N VAL A 411 -18.20 21.64 46.02
CA VAL A 411 -19.47 21.39 46.71
C VAL A 411 -20.23 20.23 46.09
N ALA A 412 -20.47 20.18 44.78
CA ALA A 412 -21.20 19.06 44.18
C ALA A 412 -20.36 17.79 44.10
N ILE A 413 -19.05 17.88 43.91
CA ILE A 413 -18.13 16.74 43.98
C ILE A 413 -18.17 16.14 45.38
N VAL A 414 -18.02 16.95 46.43
CA VAL A 414 -18.11 16.44 47.81
C VAL A 414 -19.51 15.89 48.10
N GLU A 415 -20.58 16.52 47.61
CA GLU A 415 -21.95 16.01 47.76
C GLU A 415 -22.13 14.66 47.07
N TYR A 416 -21.66 14.53 45.83
CA TYR A 416 -21.72 13.30 45.05
C TYR A 416 -20.87 12.21 45.68
N LEU A 417 -19.57 12.43 45.89
CA LEU A 417 -18.65 11.46 46.51
C LEU A 417 -19.19 10.98 47.85
N SER A 418 -19.68 11.89 48.72
CA SER A 418 -20.27 11.56 50.02
C SER A 418 -21.55 10.72 49.93
N SER A 419 -22.23 10.74 48.79
CA SER A 419 -23.43 9.94 48.53
C SER A 419 -23.12 8.52 48.04
N GLN A 420 -21.89 8.29 47.57
CA GLN A 420 -21.43 6.99 47.07
C GLN A 420 -20.91 6.09 48.19
N THR A 421 -20.85 4.79 47.90
CA THR A 421 -20.15 3.81 48.74
C THR A 421 -18.89 3.28 48.09
N THR A 422 -18.93 3.13 46.76
CA THR A 422 -17.86 2.55 45.95
C THR A 422 -17.81 3.28 44.62
N LEU A 423 -16.60 3.57 44.17
CA LEU A 423 -16.28 4.27 42.94
C LEU A 423 -15.14 3.54 42.24
N TYR A 424 -14.89 3.89 40.97
CA TYR A 424 -13.89 3.21 40.15
C TYR A 424 -13.04 4.19 39.38
N SER A 425 -11.77 3.86 39.14
CA SER A 425 -10.87 4.62 38.26
C SER A 425 -10.28 3.65 37.24
N PRO A 426 -10.81 3.61 36.00
CA PRO A 426 -10.22 2.79 34.95
C PRO A 426 -8.97 3.45 34.39
N TRP A 427 -7.98 2.65 34.00
CA TRP A 427 -6.79 3.07 33.28
C TRP A 427 -6.29 1.95 32.37
N VAL A 428 -5.49 2.29 31.38
CA VAL A 428 -4.96 1.36 30.37
C VAL A 428 -3.45 1.30 30.49
N ASP A 429 -2.91 0.09 30.32
CA ASP A 429 -1.48 -0.20 30.25
C ASP A 429 -1.20 -0.93 28.94
N GLU A 430 -0.24 -0.45 28.16
CA GLU A 430 0.18 -1.12 26.93
C GLU A 430 1.48 -1.88 27.22
N ASP A 431 1.45 -3.22 27.13
CA ASP A 431 2.70 -3.98 27.25
C ASP A 431 3.55 -3.83 25.97
N ASP A 432 4.86 -4.14 26.05
CA ASP A 432 5.86 -4.20 24.96
C ASP A 432 5.47 -4.95 23.65
N ASN A 433 4.31 -5.62 23.61
CA ASN A 433 3.77 -6.31 22.43
C ASN A 433 2.53 -5.60 21.84
N ASP A 434 2.31 -4.33 22.19
CA ASP A 434 1.16 -3.51 21.78
C ASP A 434 -0.19 -4.11 22.16
N THR A 435 -0.25 -4.84 23.29
CA THR A 435 -1.52 -5.35 23.82
C THR A 435 -1.99 -4.48 24.97
N SER A 436 -2.99 -3.65 24.72
CA SER A 436 -3.60 -2.79 25.74
C SER A 436 -4.37 -3.64 26.77
N ARG A 437 -4.12 -3.39 28.05
CA ARG A 437 -4.76 -4.03 29.20
C ARG A 437 -5.50 -2.99 30.01
N ILE A 438 -6.73 -3.30 30.40
CA ILE A 438 -7.52 -2.39 31.24
C ILE A 438 -7.41 -2.80 32.69
N PHE A 439 -7.06 -1.83 33.52
CA PHE A 439 -7.07 -1.91 34.96
C PHE A 439 -8.16 -1.02 35.53
N VAL A 440 -8.66 -1.40 36.69
CA VAL A 440 -9.72 -0.68 37.39
C VAL A 440 -9.39 -0.63 38.86
N ASP A 441 -9.13 0.58 39.36
CA ASP A 441 -8.98 0.81 40.79
C ASP A 441 -10.34 0.88 41.46
N THR A 442 -10.45 0.27 42.63
CA THR A 442 -11.66 0.29 43.46
C THR A 442 -11.47 1.23 44.63
N LEU A 443 -12.32 2.26 44.68
CA LEU A 443 -12.30 3.28 45.72
C LEU A 443 -13.47 3.10 46.67
N SER A 444 -13.20 3.20 47.97
CA SER A 444 -14.22 3.14 49.02
C SER A 444 -14.41 4.51 49.65
N VAL A 445 -15.67 4.90 49.85
CA VAL A 445 -16.01 6.17 50.50
C VAL A 445 -16.37 5.91 51.96
N SER A 446 -15.69 6.61 52.88
CA SER A 446 -15.93 6.49 54.32
C SER A 446 -15.86 7.86 55.02
N GLY A 447 -17.02 8.49 55.22
CA GLY A 447 -17.10 9.80 55.83
C GLY A 447 -16.55 10.85 54.87
N ASP A 448 -15.56 11.62 55.30
CA ASP A 448 -14.97 12.71 54.51
C ASP A 448 -13.71 12.24 53.76
N THR A 449 -13.60 10.94 53.46
CA THR A 449 -12.42 10.36 52.78
C THR A 449 -12.83 9.33 51.74
N VAL A 450 -12.21 9.42 50.56
CA VAL A 450 -12.24 8.40 49.50
C VAL A 450 -10.89 7.70 49.51
N THR A 451 -10.86 6.38 49.71
CA THR A 451 -9.60 5.63 49.82
C THR A 451 -9.58 4.52 48.78
N MET A 452 -8.50 4.43 48.00
CA MET A 452 -8.25 3.29 47.12
C MET A 452 -8.05 2.03 47.95
N THR A 453 -8.72 0.95 47.57
CA THR A 453 -8.76 -0.31 48.34
C THR A 453 -8.24 -1.53 47.59
N GLY A 454 -7.99 -1.39 46.29
CA GLY A 454 -7.42 -2.45 45.47
C GLY A 454 -7.54 -2.12 43.99
N THR A 455 -6.77 -2.84 43.20
CA THR A 455 -6.70 -2.72 41.75
C THR A 455 -7.03 -4.06 41.14
N THR A 456 -7.80 -4.06 40.06
CA THR A 456 -8.16 -5.26 39.31
C THR A 456 -7.88 -5.10 37.84
N MET A 457 -7.32 -6.11 37.21
CA MET A 457 -7.19 -6.21 35.76
C MET A 457 -8.47 -6.83 35.17
N LEU A 458 -8.99 -6.24 34.10
CA LEU A 458 -10.07 -6.83 33.30
C LEU A 458 -9.50 -7.88 32.35
N LYS A 459 -10.16 -9.03 32.33
CA LYS A 459 -9.83 -10.17 31.45
C LYS A 459 -10.75 -10.20 30.24
N ALA A 460 -10.37 -10.92 29.18
CA ALA A 460 -11.19 -11.06 27.95
C ALA A 460 -12.60 -11.59 28.24
N ASN A 461 -12.72 -12.46 29.24
CA ASN A 461 -14.02 -12.98 29.69
C ASN A 461 -14.85 -12.00 30.54
N LYS A 462 -14.44 -10.73 30.65
CA LYS A 462 -15.06 -9.67 31.45
C LYS A 462 -15.05 -9.94 32.96
N THR A 463 -14.18 -10.83 33.44
CA THR A 463 -13.94 -11.04 34.87
C THR A 463 -12.76 -10.21 35.36
N GLU A 464 -12.78 -9.88 36.65
CA GLU A 464 -11.74 -9.08 37.30
C GLU A 464 -10.75 -9.98 38.04
N GLY A 465 -9.46 -9.80 37.77
CA GLY A 465 -8.36 -10.42 38.51
C GLY A 465 -7.69 -9.40 39.44
N SER A 466 -7.49 -9.74 40.71
CA SER A 466 -6.81 -8.82 41.65
C SER A 466 -5.33 -8.67 41.33
N VAL A 467 -4.85 -7.43 41.38
CA VAL A 467 -3.45 -7.05 41.14
C VAL A 467 -2.81 -6.65 42.47
N ASP A 468 -1.54 -7.01 42.65
CA ASP A 468 -0.75 -6.51 43.77
C ASP A 468 -0.21 -5.13 43.41
N ASN A 469 -0.66 -4.10 44.11
CA ASN A 469 -0.39 -2.70 43.75
C ASN A 469 0.92 -2.17 44.38
N ASN A 470 1.90 -3.04 44.63
CA ASN A 470 3.15 -2.58 45.23
C ASN A 470 3.96 -1.81 44.18
N ASP A 471 3.91 -0.49 44.31
CA ASP A 471 4.77 0.41 43.57
C ASP A 471 6.24 0.17 43.95
N THR A 472 7.05 -0.10 42.94
CA THR A 472 8.49 -0.35 43.08
C THR A 472 9.29 0.94 43.17
N ASP A 473 8.70 2.06 42.80
CA ASP A 473 9.36 3.36 42.80
C ASP A 473 9.58 3.87 44.23
N LEU A 474 10.66 4.63 44.38
CA LEU A 474 11.06 5.19 45.65
C LEU A 474 10.66 6.65 45.69
N VAL A 475 9.96 7.03 46.75
CA VAL A 475 9.60 8.43 47.00
C VAL A 475 10.49 9.04 48.07
N LEU A 476 10.87 10.30 47.89
CA LEU A 476 11.67 11.02 48.87
C LEU A 476 10.80 11.51 50.04
N THR A 477 10.95 10.86 51.19
CA THR A 477 10.26 11.28 52.42
C THR A 477 11.16 12.13 53.32
N SER A 478 10.59 12.67 54.39
CA SER A 478 11.35 13.33 55.47
C SER A 478 12.44 12.47 56.13
N ASN A 479 12.46 11.15 55.89
CA ASN A 479 13.48 10.21 56.38
C ASN A 479 14.40 9.66 55.27
N GLY A 480 14.30 10.18 54.04
CA GLY A 480 15.01 9.70 52.86
C GLY A 480 14.11 8.86 51.93
N TRP A 481 14.72 8.27 50.89
CA TRP A 481 14.06 7.36 49.94
C TRP A 481 13.36 6.20 50.64
N SER A 482 12.12 5.93 50.25
CA SER A 482 11.31 4.83 50.78
C SER A 482 10.33 4.34 49.72
N SER A 483 10.02 3.04 49.71
CA SER A 483 9.00 2.47 48.81
C SER A 483 7.59 2.85 49.25
N GLN A 484 6.62 2.77 48.34
CA GLN A 484 5.20 3.00 48.61
C GLN A 484 4.33 1.81 48.18
N THR A 485 3.09 1.75 48.66
CA THR A 485 2.13 0.69 48.28
C THR A 485 1.27 1.05 47.07
N GLY A 486 1.59 2.14 46.36
CA GLY A 486 0.79 2.67 45.25
C GLY A 486 -0.64 3.13 45.61
N TYR A 487 -1.10 2.93 46.85
CA TYR A 487 -2.45 3.30 47.27
C TYR A 487 -2.53 4.76 47.68
N TRP A 488 -3.60 5.44 47.26
CA TRP A 488 -3.87 6.84 47.55
C TRP A 488 -5.26 7.09 48.14
N GLN A 489 -5.46 8.28 48.70
CA GLN A 489 -6.75 8.71 49.23
C GLN A 489 -6.99 10.21 49.06
N ILE A 490 -8.26 10.61 48.99
CA ILE A 490 -8.74 11.98 48.89
C ILE A 490 -9.42 12.37 50.21
N ASP A 491 -8.96 13.45 50.83
CA ASP A 491 -9.61 14.12 51.96
C ASP A 491 -10.54 15.23 51.47
N MET A 492 -11.81 15.13 51.88
CA MET A 492 -12.92 16.02 51.53
C MET A 492 -13.36 16.91 52.71
N SER A 493 -12.66 16.86 53.84
CA SER A 493 -13.08 17.54 55.09
C SER A 493 -12.80 19.05 55.10
N GLY A 494 -11.99 19.52 54.16
CA GLY A 494 -11.58 20.91 53.99
C GLY A 494 -12.46 21.73 53.04
N SER A 495 -11.98 22.92 52.68
CA SER A 495 -12.54 23.75 51.61
C SER A 495 -11.98 23.41 50.22
N SER A 496 -11.06 22.46 50.17
CA SER A 496 -10.36 22.00 48.97
C SER A 496 -10.22 20.47 49.06
N LEU A 497 -10.19 19.80 47.93
CA LEU A 497 -9.95 18.36 47.84
C LEU A 497 -8.43 18.10 47.88
N ILE A 498 -7.98 17.24 48.79
CA ILE A 498 -6.55 16.95 48.96
C ILE A 498 -6.30 15.45 48.75
N ALA A 499 -5.49 15.09 47.75
CA ALA A 499 -5.03 13.74 47.52
C ALA A 499 -3.66 13.49 48.15
N TYR A 500 -3.42 12.27 48.62
CA TYR A 500 -2.11 11.83 49.12
C TYR A 500 -1.99 10.30 49.15
N PRO A 501 -0.75 9.75 49.05
CA PRO A 501 -0.50 8.33 49.27
C PRO A 501 -0.93 7.90 50.67
N THR A 502 -1.53 6.72 50.80
CA THR A 502 -2.03 6.22 52.10
C THR A 502 -0.91 5.98 53.12
N ASP A 503 0.32 5.74 52.64
CA ASP A 503 1.50 5.52 53.46
C ASP A 503 2.14 6.83 53.95
N TYR A 504 1.98 7.91 53.18
CA TYR A 504 2.70 9.17 53.35
C TYR A 504 1.77 10.38 53.21
N SER A 505 1.15 10.79 54.32
CA SER A 505 0.23 11.93 54.35
C SER A 505 0.88 13.31 54.24
N ASP A 506 2.21 13.35 54.20
CA ASP A 506 3.00 14.57 54.00
C ASP A 506 3.23 14.90 52.53
N ILE A 507 2.99 13.97 51.61
CA ILE A 507 3.05 14.16 50.15
C ILE A 507 1.63 14.46 49.69
N THR A 508 1.30 15.72 49.43
CA THR A 508 -0.07 16.16 49.21
C THR A 508 -0.25 16.89 47.89
N TYR A 509 -1.37 16.64 47.24
CA TYR A 509 -1.81 17.27 46.01
C TYR A 509 -3.15 17.95 46.23
N THR A 510 -3.30 19.13 45.66
CA THR A 510 -4.61 19.78 45.55
C THR A 510 -5.29 19.28 44.29
N LEU A 511 -6.54 18.85 44.43
CA LEU A 511 -7.36 18.39 43.31
C LEU A 511 -8.37 19.46 42.93
N ASN A 512 -8.42 19.77 41.64
CA ASN A 512 -9.44 20.62 41.01
C ASN A 512 -10.08 19.82 39.87
N GLY A 513 -11.39 20.01 39.62
CA GLY A 513 -12.08 19.23 38.59
C GLY A 513 -13.60 19.38 38.61
N SER A 514 -14.25 18.62 37.73
CA SER A 514 -15.69 18.72 37.45
C SER A 514 -16.40 17.36 37.47
N LEU A 515 -17.72 17.39 37.72
CA LEU A 515 -18.59 16.21 37.76
C LEU A 515 -19.60 16.25 36.61
N THR A 516 -19.59 15.23 35.75
CA THR A 516 -20.44 15.13 34.56
C THR A 516 -21.38 13.92 34.61
N GLU A 517 -22.65 14.13 34.25
CA GLU A 517 -23.62 13.05 34.07
C GLU A 517 -23.55 12.49 32.64
N LEU A 518 -23.33 11.18 32.52
CA LEU A 518 -23.17 10.47 31.24
C LEU A 518 -24.45 9.86 30.69
N THR A 519 -25.56 9.90 31.44
CA THR A 519 -26.82 9.22 31.07
C THR A 519 -27.24 9.49 29.60
N GLY A 520 -27.31 8.43 28.78
CA GLY A 520 -27.74 8.49 27.38
C GLY A 520 -26.68 8.96 26.38
N GLN A 521 -25.47 9.28 26.83
CA GLN A 521 -24.31 9.51 25.95
C GLN A 521 -23.81 8.16 25.40
N VAL A 522 -23.27 8.17 24.18
CA VAL A 522 -22.68 6.99 23.53
C VAL A 522 -21.32 6.70 24.17
N ILE A 523 -21.08 5.44 24.53
CA ILE A 523 -19.88 5.02 25.27
C ILE A 523 -18.62 5.23 24.41
N ALA A 524 -18.66 4.83 23.14
CA ALA A 524 -17.53 5.01 22.22
C ALA A 524 -17.22 6.48 21.87
N ASP A 525 -18.16 7.40 22.10
CA ASP A 525 -17.94 8.84 21.86
C ASP A 525 -17.39 9.57 23.10
N THR A 526 -17.26 8.88 24.23
CA THR A 526 -16.68 9.47 25.44
C THR A 526 -15.16 9.33 25.44
N GLU A 527 -14.48 10.34 25.98
CA GLU A 527 -13.01 10.46 26.04
C GLU A 527 -12.35 9.46 27.01
N PHE A 528 -12.72 8.19 26.96
CA PHE A 528 -11.92 7.13 27.58
C PHE A 528 -10.81 6.72 26.61
N GLU A 529 -9.61 6.50 27.14
CA GLU A 529 -8.40 6.05 26.45
C GLU A 529 -8.51 4.57 26.00
N TRP A 530 -9.56 4.22 25.25
CA TRP A 530 -9.77 2.88 24.76
C TRP A 530 -10.68 2.88 23.53
N GLU A 531 -10.25 2.16 22.49
CA GLU A 531 -10.81 2.29 21.14
C GLU A 531 -11.61 1.06 20.69
N ASP A 532 -11.48 -0.08 21.39
CA ASP A 532 -12.04 -1.37 20.97
C ASP A 532 -13.36 -1.72 21.66
N TYR A 533 -14.47 -1.40 20.99
CA TYR A 533 -15.83 -1.63 21.47
C TYR A 533 -16.62 -2.62 20.60
N SER A 534 -17.22 -3.62 21.25
CA SER A 534 -18.12 -4.59 20.60
C SER A 534 -19.46 -4.01 20.14
N ASP A 535 -19.86 -2.86 20.70
CA ASP A 535 -21.03 -2.09 20.27
C ASP A 535 -20.76 -0.59 20.40
N VAL A 536 -20.31 0.02 19.30
CA VAL A 536 -20.04 1.46 19.19
C VAL A 536 -21.29 2.33 19.35
N THR A 537 -22.50 1.76 19.40
CA THR A 537 -23.76 2.50 19.55
C THR A 537 -24.34 2.42 20.96
N ALA A 538 -23.70 1.66 21.86
CA ALA A 538 -24.15 1.52 23.23
C ALA A 538 -24.09 2.86 23.97
N THR A 539 -25.03 3.07 24.90
CA THR A 539 -25.14 4.31 25.66
C THR A 539 -25.08 4.06 27.15
N PHE A 540 -24.55 5.02 27.89
CA PHE A 540 -24.50 4.96 29.34
C PHE A 540 -25.91 4.93 29.96
N PRO A 541 -26.18 4.03 30.92
CA PRO A 541 -27.46 3.98 31.63
C PRO A 541 -27.61 5.17 32.59
N ALA A 542 -28.79 5.29 33.20
CA ALA A 542 -29.02 6.28 34.26
C ALA A 542 -28.09 6.04 35.46
N GLU A 543 -27.74 7.12 36.16
CA GLU A 543 -26.77 7.12 37.28
C GLU A 543 -25.30 6.87 36.86
N SER A 544 -25.00 7.03 35.57
CA SER A 544 -23.64 7.06 35.05
C SER A 544 -23.05 8.45 35.21
N TYR A 545 -21.93 8.56 35.93
CA TYR A 545 -21.22 9.81 36.16
C TYR A 545 -19.72 9.60 35.97
N ILE A 546 -19.04 10.66 35.53
CA ILE A 546 -17.58 10.77 35.46
C ILE A 546 -17.14 12.03 36.21
N LEU A 547 -16.06 11.89 36.97
CA LEU A 547 -15.37 12.96 37.69
C LEU A 547 -13.96 13.01 37.11
N LYS A 548 -13.60 14.13 36.49
CA LYS A 548 -12.26 14.38 35.96
C LYS A 548 -11.58 15.41 36.86
N MET A 549 -10.39 15.09 37.36
CA MET A 549 -9.63 15.99 38.25
C MET A 549 -8.17 16.06 37.82
N THR A 550 -7.56 17.22 38.00
CA THR A 550 -6.13 17.45 37.78
C THR A 550 -5.40 17.57 39.12
N LEU A 551 -4.11 17.23 39.15
CA LEU A 551 -3.30 17.32 40.36
C LEU A 551 -2.36 18.53 40.33
N THR A 552 -2.21 19.18 41.48
CA THR A 552 -1.17 20.20 41.71
C THR A 552 -0.40 19.87 42.98
N PRO A 553 0.92 19.60 42.94
CA PRO A 553 1.73 19.33 44.12
C PRO A 553 1.73 20.53 45.08
N ASN A 554 1.50 20.29 46.36
CA ASN A 554 1.57 21.33 47.40
C ASN A 554 2.99 21.60 47.90
N GLN A 555 3.98 20.83 47.42
CA GLN A 555 5.42 20.94 47.67
C GLN A 555 6.16 20.17 46.58
N ASP A 556 7.47 20.38 46.44
CA ASP A 556 8.31 19.57 45.54
C ASP A 556 8.27 18.09 45.96
N HIS A 557 7.94 17.20 45.03
CA HIS A 557 7.99 15.75 45.21
C HIS A 557 9.07 15.15 44.31
N TYR A 558 9.72 14.08 44.79
CA TYR A 558 10.83 13.45 44.09
C TYR A 558 10.64 11.93 44.11
N TYR A 559 10.83 11.32 42.93
CA TYR A 559 10.66 9.89 42.69
C TYR A 559 11.93 9.32 42.06
N LEU A 560 12.27 8.06 42.40
CA LEU A 560 13.24 7.26 41.67
C LEU A 560 12.52 6.05 41.11
N TRP A 561 12.71 5.81 39.82
CA TRP A 561 12.17 4.65 39.12
C TRP A 561 12.94 3.38 39.52
N ASP A 562 12.33 2.21 39.36
CA ASP A 562 13.02 0.91 39.50
C ASP A 562 13.97 0.62 38.32
N TRP A 563 14.84 1.58 38.02
CA TRP A 563 15.82 1.50 36.95
C TRP A 563 17.18 2.04 37.40
N GLU A 564 18.17 1.14 37.40
CA GLU A 564 19.58 1.50 37.58
C GLU A 564 20.20 1.85 36.22
N PRO A 565 20.51 3.12 35.95
CA PRO A 565 21.17 3.48 34.70
C PRO A 565 22.60 2.91 34.68
N TYR A 566 22.99 2.35 33.54
CA TYR A 566 24.36 1.91 33.35
C TYR A 566 25.23 3.04 32.82
N VAL A 567 26.52 2.98 33.15
CA VAL A 567 27.49 3.99 32.73
C VAL A 567 28.44 3.41 31.69
N ALA A 568 28.46 4.00 30.50
CA ALA A 568 29.43 3.68 29.46
C ALA A 568 30.76 4.40 29.76
N GLN A 569 31.88 3.65 29.80
CA GLN A 569 33.23 4.20 29.94
C GLN A 569 34.26 3.52 29.03
N LEU A 570 35.23 4.32 28.56
CA LEU A 570 36.38 3.97 27.72
C LEU A 570 36.93 2.53 27.90
N ASN A 571 36.88 1.74 26.82
CA ASN A 571 37.63 0.48 26.63
C ASN A 571 37.50 -0.59 27.73
N HIS A 572 36.29 -0.91 28.22
CA HIS A 572 36.03 -2.13 29.01
C HIS A 572 34.74 -2.84 28.62
N GLU A 573 34.82 -4.16 28.44
CA GLU A 573 33.71 -5.11 28.25
C GLU A 573 32.86 -5.29 29.53
N GLY A 574 32.36 -4.21 30.15
CA GLY A 574 31.52 -4.36 31.34
C GLY A 574 30.69 -3.13 31.68
N GLN A 575 29.37 -3.28 31.54
CA GLN A 575 28.36 -2.46 32.20
C GLN A 575 28.70 -2.36 33.70
N GLN A 576 28.90 -1.14 34.22
CA GLN A 576 28.94 -0.91 35.66
C GLN A 576 27.89 0.15 36.02
N GLY A 577 27.07 -0.14 37.03
CA GLY A 577 26.25 0.86 37.69
C GLY A 577 27.12 1.80 38.52
N ALA A 578 26.84 3.10 38.49
CA ALA A 578 27.54 4.06 39.32
C ALA A 578 27.15 3.89 40.81
N ALA A 579 28.11 4.08 41.71
CA ALA A 579 27.88 4.00 43.15
C ALA A 579 27.83 5.39 43.83
N SER A 580 28.07 6.46 43.07
CA SER A 580 27.98 7.84 43.55
C SER A 580 27.73 8.85 42.44
N LEU A 581 27.09 9.97 42.77
CA LEU A 581 26.85 11.07 41.83
C LEU A 581 28.13 11.64 41.20
N ASP A 582 29.25 11.61 41.93
CA ASP A 582 30.54 12.08 41.41
C ASP A 582 31.10 11.19 40.28
N GLU A 583 30.67 9.93 40.18
CA GLU A 583 31.05 9.01 39.08
C GLU A 583 30.31 9.32 37.77
N LEU A 584 29.25 10.13 37.83
CA LEU A 584 28.47 10.57 36.67
C LEU A 584 29.00 11.88 36.05
N ILE A 585 29.98 12.53 36.68
CA ILE A 585 30.53 13.82 36.22
C ILE A 585 31.86 13.59 35.48
N PHE A 586 31.87 13.85 34.17
CA PHE A 586 32.99 13.56 33.27
C PHE A 586 33.75 14.84 32.89
N ALA A 587 35.09 14.73 32.80
CA ALA A 587 35.96 15.85 32.44
C ALA A 587 36.20 15.94 30.92
N THR A 588 35.92 17.09 30.31
CA THR A 588 36.19 17.51 28.90
C THR A 588 35.45 16.76 27.78
N SER A 589 34.91 17.52 26.81
CA SER A 589 34.29 17.04 25.56
C SER A 589 35.37 16.61 24.54
N THR A 590 35.55 15.30 24.32
CA THR A 590 36.33 14.82 23.17
C THR A 590 35.61 13.66 22.50
N VAL A 591 34.81 13.97 21.48
CA VAL A 591 34.32 12.95 20.55
C VAL A 591 35.46 12.63 19.58
N SER A 592 35.99 11.41 19.65
CA SER A 592 36.83 10.85 18.60
C SER A 592 36.15 9.62 18.04
N SER A 593 36.10 9.53 16.71
CA SER A 593 35.20 8.70 15.89
C SER A 593 35.38 7.17 15.99
N SER A 594 35.24 6.58 17.17
CA SER A 594 35.00 5.13 17.36
C SER A 594 34.76 4.80 18.84
N VAL A 595 33.58 4.24 19.19
CA VAL A 595 33.22 3.44 20.40
C VAL A 595 33.52 4.02 21.81
N ASP A 596 34.09 5.23 21.92
CA ASP A 596 34.46 5.82 23.20
C ASP A 596 33.36 6.79 23.71
N LEU A 597 32.13 6.28 23.94
CA LEU A 597 31.06 7.02 24.61
C LEU A 597 31.32 7.07 26.13
N GLU A 598 31.20 8.26 26.71
CA GLU A 598 31.23 8.49 28.16
C GLU A 598 29.92 9.13 28.57
N GLY A 599 29.03 8.37 29.20
CA GLY A 599 27.71 8.85 29.56
C GLY A 599 26.91 7.83 30.36
N MET A 600 25.84 8.31 30.97
CA MET A 600 24.85 7.51 31.68
C MET A 600 23.66 7.27 30.75
N SER A 601 23.15 6.04 30.71
CA SER A 601 21.94 5.73 29.95
C SER A 601 20.74 6.46 30.55
N ILE A 602 19.93 7.08 29.69
CA ILE A 602 18.61 7.65 30.02
C ILE A 602 17.51 7.10 29.11
N GLY A 603 17.87 6.26 28.14
CA GLY A 603 16.99 5.36 27.38
C GLY A 603 17.75 4.09 26.99
N SER A 604 17.16 3.24 26.14
CA SER A 604 17.81 2.05 25.58
C SER A 604 19.09 2.39 24.82
N ASP A 605 18.99 3.38 23.92
CA ASP A 605 20.03 3.82 23.00
C ASP A 605 20.45 5.28 23.21
N ILE A 606 20.02 5.88 24.33
CA ILE A 606 20.12 7.32 24.60
C ILE A 606 20.92 7.56 25.89
N PHE A 607 21.82 8.54 25.85
CA PHE A 607 22.78 8.81 26.91
C PHE A 607 22.89 10.29 27.23
N VAL A 608 23.11 10.60 28.51
CA VAL A 608 23.50 11.93 29.00
C VAL A 608 24.93 11.91 29.54
N LYS A 609 25.70 12.93 29.20
CA LYS A 609 27.03 13.20 29.78
C LYS A 609 26.98 14.49 30.58
N PHE A 610 27.12 14.38 31.90
CA PHE A 610 27.29 15.56 32.75
C PHE A 610 28.74 16.04 32.70
N VAL A 611 28.97 17.18 32.04
CA VAL A 611 30.30 17.77 31.86
C VAL A 611 30.64 18.67 33.05
N GLY A 612 31.71 18.33 33.76
CA GLY A 612 32.17 19.08 34.92
C GLY A 612 33.40 18.46 35.59
N ASN A 613 33.70 18.89 36.81
CA ASN A 613 34.66 18.24 37.69
C ASN A 613 33.93 17.66 38.90
N SER A 614 34.45 16.57 39.47
CA SER A 614 33.93 16.04 40.74
C SER A 614 33.90 17.13 41.83
N GLY A 615 32.76 17.22 42.52
CA GLY A 615 32.45 18.26 43.50
C GLY A 615 31.89 19.58 42.94
N ASP A 616 31.74 19.71 41.61
CA ASP A 616 30.99 20.83 41.02
C ASP A 616 29.48 20.69 41.35
N VAL A 617 28.80 21.82 41.46
CA VAL A 617 27.36 21.89 41.84
C VAL A 617 26.45 22.27 40.67
N SER A 618 27.03 22.45 39.49
CA SER A 618 26.35 22.73 38.23
C SER A 618 27.32 22.57 37.07
N GLY A 619 26.82 22.27 35.87
CA GLY A 619 27.59 22.20 34.64
C GLY A 619 26.69 21.99 33.41
N SER A 620 27.30 21.73 32.26
CA SER A 620 26.56 21.44 31.03
C SER A 620 26.28 19.94 30.89
N ALA A 621 25.13 19.59 30.31
CA ALA A 621 24.76 18.24 29.92
C ALA A 621 24.86 18.09 28.40
N GLU A 622 25.41 16.99 27.90
CA GLU A 622 25.48 16.65 26.48
C GLU A 622 24.64 15.37 26.26
N TYR A 623 23.76 15.37 25.27
CA TYR A 623 22.82 14.28 25.00
C TYR A 623 23.15 13.54 23.70
N TYR A 624 23.14 12.21 23.72
CA TYR A 624 23.61 11.38 22.62
C TYR A 624 22.67 10.21 22.31
N SER A 625 22.63 9.82 21.04
CA SER A 625 22.05 8.56 20.55
C SER A 625 23.14 7.63 20.02
N VAL A 626 22.92 6.33 20.15
CA VAL A 626 23.85 5.27 19.73
C VAL A 626 23.16 4.31 18.77
N ASP A 627 23.70 4.14 17.57
CA ASP A 627 23.32 3.04 16.69
C ASP A 627 24.27 1.85 16.95
N TRP A 628 23.75 0.81 17.59
CA TRP A 628 24.52 -0.39 17.92
C TRP A 628 24.87 -1.26 16.70
N THR A 629 24.16 -1.08 15.58
CA THR A 629 24.33 -1.87 14.35
C THR A 629 25.60 -1.47 13.62
N ASP A 630 25.86 -0.16 13.53
CA ASP A 630 27.05 0.38 12.86
C ASP A 630 28.09 0.96 13.84
N GLY A 631 27.74 1.05 15.13
CA GLY A 631 28.60 1.53 16.21
C GLY A 631 28.82 3.04 16.18
N THR A 632 27.89 3.81 15.59
CA THR A 632 27.94 5.27 15.54
C THR A 632 27.31 5.91 16.77
N VAL A 633 27.82 7.10 17.10
CA VAL A 633 27.35 7.91 18.24
C VAL A 633 27.13 9.33 17.73
N SER A 634 25.92 9.84 17.95
CA SER A 634 25.48 11.18 17.52
C SER A 634 25.23 12.07 18.74
N LEU A 635 25.66 13.33 18.66
CA LEU A 635 25.32 14.35 19.66
C LEU A 635 24.03 15.04 19.21
N ASP A 636 22.97 14.89 19.98
CA ASP A 636 21.62 15.32 19.61
C ASP A 636 21.21 16.62 20.31
N GLY A 637 21.85 16.94 21.43
CA GLY A 637 21.50 18.13 22.21
C GLY A 637 22.50 18.52 23.28
N GLU A 638 22.33 19.73 23.79
CA GLU A 638 23.05 20.25 24.96
C GLU A 638 22.03 20.86 25.93
N GLY A 639 22.25 20.66 27.23
CA GLY A 639 21.46 21.22 28.32
C GLY A 639 22.34 21.60 29.51
N GLU A 640 21.73 21.79 30.67
CA GLU A 640 22.43 22.11 31.91
C GLU A 640 22.01 21.12 33.01
N TRP A 641 22.89 20.91 33.98
CA TRP A 641 22.59 20.13 35.18
C TRP A 641 22.99 20.92 36.43
N THR A 642 22.30 20.66 37.53
CA THR A 642 22.62 21.23 38.86
C THR A 642 22.59 20.15 39.93
N ARG A 643 23.28 20.38 41.04
CA ARG A 643 23.25 19.48 42.21
C ARG A 643 22.50 20.14 43.35
N SER A 644 21.43 19.49 43.80
CA SER A 644 20.59 19.93 44.91
C SER A 644 20.68 18.94 46.08
N SER A 645 20.06 19.30 47.21
CA SER A 645 19.99 18.46 48.41
C SER A 645 18.71 18.75 49.17
N ASP A 646 17.84 17.75 49.29
CA ASP A 646 16.59 17.82 50.06
C ASP A 646 16.54 16.67 51.09
N ASN A 647 16.03 16.95 52.29
CA ASN A 647 15.94 16.01 53.41
C ASN A 647 17.26 15.26 53.73
N GLY A 648 18.39 15.84 53.35
CA GLY A 648 19.74 15.27 53.54
C GLY A 648 20.16 14.24 52.48
N VAL A 649 19.40 14.14 51.39
CA VAL A 649 19.68 13.35 50.19
C VAL A 649 20.19 14.29 49.10
N ASP A 650 21.34 13.97 48.51
CA ASP A 650 21.87 14.71 47.37
C ASP A 650 21.30 14.13 46.05
N MET A 651 21.08 14.99 45.06
CA MET A 651 20.65 14.60 43.72
C MET A 651 21.24 15.53 42.65
N ILE A 652 21.33 15.05 41.42
CA ILE A 652 21.58 15.89 40.23
C ILE A 652 20.24 16.08 39.53
N GLU A 653 19.88 17.32 39.23
CA GLU A 653 18.70 17.71 38.47
C GLU A 653 19.14 18.19 37.08
N PHE A 654 18.44 17.77 36.03
CA PHE A 654 18.73 18.13 34.64
C PHE A 654 17.45 18.07 33.79
N SER A 655 17.48 18.74 32.64
CA SER A 655 16.35 18.78 31.71
C SER A 655 16.82 18.46 30.30
N VAL A 656 16.09 17.58 29.62
CA VAL A 656 16.26 17.27 28.21
C VAL A 656 15.54 18.37 27.40
N PRO A 657 16.22 19.10 26.50
CA PRO A 657 15.53 20.06 25.65
C PRO A 657 14.47 19.38 24.78
N ASP A 658 13.26 19.95 24.67
CA ASP A 658 12.17 19.37 23.87
C ASP A 658 12.58 19.10 22.41
N ALA A 659 13.40 19.98 21.83
CA ALA A 659 13.93 19.82 20.48
C ALA A 659 14.86 18.61 20.33
N THR A 660 15.52 18.20 21.42
CA THR A 660 16.37 16.99 21.47
C THR A 660 15.53 15.75 21.71
N ALA A 661 14.60 15.78 22.68
CA ALA A 661 13.67 14.68 22.91
C ALA A 661 12.87 14.35 21.63
N SER A 662 12.40 15.37 20.91
CA SER A 662 11.70 15.21 19.62
C SER A 662 12.51 14.48 18.54
N THR A 663 13.85 14.49 18.61
CA THR A 663 14.68 13.75 17.63
C THR A 663 14.75 12.26 17.91
N TRP A 664 14.46 11.85 19.15
CA TRP A 664 14.43 10.46 19.56
C TRP A 664 13.05 9.83 19.34
N GLY A 665 12.00 10.64 19.21
CA GLY A 665 10.63 10.16 19.03
C GLY A 665 10.23 9.26 20.19
N GLU A 666 9.54 8.16 19.89
CA GLU A 666 9.10 7.15 20.88
C GLU A 666 10.26 6.45 21.60
N SER A 667 11.52 6.64 21.16
CA SER A 667 12.68 6.10 21.90
C SER A 667 12.93 6.83 23.22
N PHE A 668 12.24 7.96 23.46
CA PHE A 668 12.27 8.70 24.72
C PHE A 668 10.90 9.35 25.00
N ASP A 669 10.16 8.74 25.90
CA ASP A 669 8.81 9.13 26.37
C ASP A 669 8.80 9.70 27.79
N GLU A 670 9.99 9.89 28.37
CA GLU A 670 10.16 10.34 29.76
C GLU A 670 10.02 11.86 29.93
N PRO A 671 9.73 12.36 31.16
CA PRO A 671 9.61 13.79 31.45
C PRO A 671 10.85 14.59 31.05
N THR A 672 10.66 15.64 30.24
CA THR A 672 11.78 16.42 29.69
C THR A 672 12.33 17.48 30.65
N ASN A 673 11.52 18.05 31.53
CA ASN A 673 11.90 19.24 32.29
C ASN A 673 12.41 19.00 33.72
N ASP A 674 12.19 17.82 34.30
CA ASP A 674 12.42 17.58 35.72
C ASP A 674 13.10 16.23 36.04
N MET A 675 14.10 15.85 35.26
CA MET A 675 14.84 14.60 35.51
C MET A 675 15.79 14.73 36.69
N ILE A 676 15.89 13.66 37.48
CA ILE A 676 16.82 13.55 38.61
C ILE A 676 17.63 12.26 38.59
N VAL A 677 18.79 12.30 39.22
CA VAL A 677 19.51 11.09 39.64
C VAL A 677 19.94 11.20 41.10
N SER A 678 19.77 10.13 41.85
CA SER A 678 20.16 10.05 43.26
C SER A 678 20.74 8.67 43.61
N VAL A 679 21.33 8.56 44.80
CA VAL A 679 21.94 7.32 45.30
C VAL A 679 21.05 6.69 46.35
N TYR A 680 20.65 5.45 46.13
CA TYR A 680 19.92 4.62 47.08
C TYR A 680 20.63 3.27 47.27
N GLU A 681 20.75 2.84 48.53
CA GLU A 681 21.48 1.62 48.95
C GLU A 681 22.88 1.35 48.34
N GLY A 682 23.53 2.39 47.78
CA GLY A 682 24.86 2.31 47.19
C GLY A 682 24.89 2.13 45.67
N ALA A 683 23.75 2.25 45.00
CA ALA A 683 23.59 2.35 43.55
C ALA A 683 22.95 3.69 43.17
N VAL A 684 23.21 4.15 41.95
CA VAL A 684 22.54 5.30 41.35
C VAL A 684 21.24 4.83 40.71
N TYR A 685 20.19 5.60 40.90
CA TYR A 685 18.90 5.45 40.23
C TYR A 685 18.56 6.77 39.53
N ILE A 686 17.76 6.66 38.48
CA ILE A 686 17.15 7.78 37.76
C ILE A 686 15.69 7.95 38.17
N GLY A 687 15.15 9.14 38.00
CA GLY A 687 13.76 9.43 38.28
C GLY A 687 13.38 10.85 37.89
N ASN A 688 12.27 11.34 38.43
CA ASN A 688 11.74 12.67 38.16
C ASN A 688 11.41 13.47 39.44
N LYS A 689 11.22 14.76 39.23
CA LYS A 689 10.70 15.72 40.20
C LYS A 689 9.35 16.23 39.72
N GLU A 690 8.43 16.44 40.64
CA GLU A 690 7.23 17.24 40.43
C GLU A 690 7.35 18.54 41.22
N THR A 691 7.16 19.68 40.55
CA THR A 691 7.42 21.00 41.15
C THR A 691 6.19 21.57 41.87
N GLU A 692 6.41 22.18 43.05
CA GLU A 692 5.35 22.84 43.83
C GLU A 692 4.56 23.85 43.00
N GLY A 693 3.23 23.69 43.00
CA GLY A 693 2.31 24.62 42.35
C GLY A 693 2.20 24.49 40.84
N GLU A 694 2.94 23.57 40.22
CA GLU A 694 2.81 23.28 38.79
C GLU A 694 1.70 22.24 38.55
N LEU A 695 0.83 22.52 37.59
CA LEU A 695 -0.24 21.61 37.20
C LEU A 695 0.36 20.42 36.45
N LEU A 696 0.11 19.21 36.92
CA LEU A 696 0.51 17.98 36.23
C LEU A 696 -0.51 17.75 35.10
N LYS A 697 -0.11 18.03 33.86
CA LYS A 697 -1.01 18.02 32.69
C LYS A 697 -1.28 16.61 32.17
N ASP A 698 -0.29 15.74 32.30
CA ASP A 698 -0.35 14.35 31.82
C ASP A 698 -0.94 13.42 32.90
N ASP A 699 -1.06 13.90 34.14
CA ASP A 699 -1.63 13.16 35.27
C ASP A 699 -3.05 13.67 35.59
N SER A 700 -4.06 13.00 35.05
CA SER A 700 -5.46 13.25 35.39
C SER A 700 -6.06 12.08 36.18
N VAL A 701 -6.87 12.39 37.19
CA VAL A 701 -7.64 11.41 37.96
C VAL A 701 -9.04 11.32 37.38
N VAL A 702 -9.39 10.16 36.83
CA VAL A 702 -10.72 9.88 36.27
C VAL A 702 -11.48 8.91 37.16
N ILE A 703 -12.52 9.38 37.85
CA ILE A 703 -13.36 8.54 38.71
C ILE A 703 -14.76 8.39 38.10
N ILE A 704 -15.23 7.16 37.95
CA ILE A 704 -16.55 6.83 37.39
C ILE A 704 -17.47 6.16 38.41
N SER A 705 -18.77 6.29 38.17
CA SER A 705 -19.80 5.59 38.94
C SER A 705 -19.81 4.08 38.66
N THR A 706 -20.44 3.31 39.54
CA THR A 706 -20.63 1.86 39.31
C THR A 706 -21.40 1.58 38.01
N ALA A 707 -22.43 2.37 37.70
CA ALA A 707 -23.23 2.18 36.50
C ALA A 707 -22.43 2.46 35.22
N ALA A 708 -21.55 3.48 35.26
CA ALA A 708 -20.64 3.79 34.16
C ALA A 708 -19.63 2.66 33.94
N LYS A 709 -19.01 2.13 35.02
CA LYS A 709 -18.10 0.99 34.94
C LYS A 709 -18.76 -0.24 34.31
N GLU A 710 -19.93 -0.63 34.81
CA GLU A 710 -20.63 -1.83 34.31
C GLU A 710 -20.99 -1.69 32.83
N ALA A 711 -21.41 -0.50 32.40
CA ALA A 711 -21.70 -0.23 31.00
C ALA A 711 -20.45 -0.30 30.11
N LEU A 712 -19.33 0.27 30.58
CA LEU A 712 -18.04 0.25 29.88
C LEU A 712 -17.54 -1.20 29.67
N ILE A 713 -17.56 -2.01 30.72
CA ILE A 713 -17.12 -3.42 30.66
C ILE A 713 -18.02 -4.26 29.73
N ASP A 714 -19.32 -3.97 29.68
CA ASP A 714 -20.26 -4.75 28.87
C ASP A 714 -19.96 -4.65 27.36
N VAL A 715 -19.48 -3.50 26.91
CA VAL A 715 -19.11 -3.30 25.50
C VAL A 715 -17.65 -3.61 25.20
N ALA A 716 -16.88 -4.07 26.19
CA ALA A 716 -15.47 -4.28 26.03
C ALA A 716 -15.05 -5.39 25.09
N GLU A 717 -14.20 -5.03 24.11
CA GLU A 717 -13.36 -5.98 23.40
C GLU A 717 -11.95 -5.94 23.98
N LEU A 718 -11.55 -7.07 24.57
CA LEU A 718 -10.30 -7.23 25.27
C LEU A 718 -9.56 -8.44 24.70
N PRO A 719 -8.24 -8.33 24.43
CA PRO A 719 -7.45 -9.45 23.91
C PRO A 719 -7.33 -10.57 24.96
N LEU A 720 -7.17 -11.81 24.47
CA LEU A 720 -7.04 -12.98 25.35
C LEU A 720 -5.74 -12.91 26.18
N PHE A 721 -5.86 -12.85 27.51
CA PHE A 721 -4.71 -12.74 28.40
C PHE A 721 -3.92 -14.06 28.49
N LYS A 722 -2.62 -14.01 28.14
CA LYS A 722 -1.69 -15.16 28.27
C LYS A 722 -0.66 -14.94 29.37
N CYS A 723 -0.70 -15.81 30.39
CA CYS A 723 0.17 -15.69 31.55
C CYS A 723 1.12 -16.88 31.72
N SER A 724 2.41 -16.62 31.53
CA SER A 724 3.52 -17.57 31.75
C SER A 724 4.12 -17.49 33.16
N ALA A 725 3.69 -16.55 34.01
CA ALA A 725 4.22 -16.39 35.36
C ALA A 725 4.13 -17.69 36.19
N GLY A 726 5.24 -18.12 36.79
CA GLY A 726 5.32 -19.37 37.55
C GLY A 726 5.38 -20.66 36.73
N ASP A 727 5.56 -20.58 35.40
CA ASP A 727 5.87 -21.75 34.57
C ASP A 727 7.23 -22.36 34.98
N SER A 728 7.29 -23.69 35.06
CA SER A 728 8.46 -24.42 35.54
C SER A 728 9.45 -24.75 34.43
N GLU A 729 10.75 -24.60 34.70
CA GLU A 729 11.80 -25.11 33.81
C GLU A 729 11.80 -26.65 33.74
N GLU A 730 12.24 -27.19 32.60
CA GLU A 730 12.28 -28.64 32.34
C GLU A 730 13.08 -29.39 33.42
N GLY A 731 12.45 -30.36 34.09
CA GLY A 731 13.06 -31.17 35.14
C GLY A 731 13.03 -30.57 36.55
N ALA A 732 12.35 -29.45 36.76
CA ALA A 732 12.05 -28.92 38.10
C ALA A 732 11.11 -29.87 38.88
N THR A 733 11.11 -29.75 40.22
CA THR A 733 10.12 -30.41 41.08
C THR A 733 9.24 -29.34 41.71
N VAL A 734 7.99 -29.23 41.26
CA VAL A 734 7.03 -28.22 41.71
C VAL A 734 5.88 -28.86 42.49
N THR A 735 5.32 -28.09 43.40
CA THR A 735 4.26 -28.53 44.31
C THR A 735 2.91 -27.92 43.93
N THR A 736 1.84 -28.44 44.53
CA THR A 736 0.49 -27.86 44.38
C THR A 736 0.36 -26.47 45.03
N ASP A 737 1.22 -26.12 45.99
CA ASP A 737 1.30 -24.77 46.55
C ASP A 737 1.96 -23.80 45.55
N ASP A 738 2.97 -24.27 44.80
CA ASP A 738 3.59 -23.48 43.71
C ASP A 738 2.58 -23.24 42.58
N TYR A 739 1.76 -24.25 42.25
CA TYR A 739 0.66 -24.10 41.27
C TYR A 739 -0.40 -23.08 41.70
N ALA A 740 -0.77 -23.08 42.99
CA ALA A 740 -1.69 -22.07 43.53
C ALA A 740 -1.09 -20.66 43.47
N THR A 741 0.21 -20.54 43.68
CA THR A 741 0.95 -19.27 43.56
C THR A 741 0.98 -18.80 42.11
N ALA A 742 1.33 -19.69 41.16
CA ALA A 742 1.35 -19.38 39.73
C ALA A 742 -0.03 -18.93 39.19
N ILE A 743 -1.13 -19.47 39.71
CA ILE A 743 -2.49 -18.98 39.38
C ILE A 743 -2.72 -17.58 39.95
N SER A 744 -2.27 -17.33 41.19
CA SER A 744 -2.38 -16.01 41.83
C SER A 744 -1.59 -14.95 41.08
N ASP A 745 -0.38 -15.28 40.64
CA ASP A 745 0.50 -14.41 39.84
C ASP A 745 -0.09 -14.14 38.44
N CYS A 746 -1.01 -15.00 37.98
CA CYS A 746 -1.84 -14.79 36.79
C CYS A 746 -3.19 -14.11 37.08
N TYR A 747 -3.25 -13.32 38.16
CA TYR A 747 -4.44 -12.58 38.60
C TYR A 747 -5.66 -13.47 38.89
N GLY A 748 -5.41 -14.70 39.35
CA GLY A 748 -6.42 -15.69 39.68
C GLY A 748 -6.98 -16.45 38.47
N ALA A 749 -7.81 -17.45 38.74
CA ALA A 749 -8.47 -18.27 37.73
C ALA A 749 -10.00 -18.16 37.83
N THR A 750 -10.67 -18.19 36.69
CA THR A 750 -12.11 -18.37 36.61
C THR A 750 -12.46 -19.82 36.95
N ALA A 751 -13.48 -20.02 37.79
CA ALA A 751 -13.91 -21.36 38.17
C ALA A 751 -14.53 -22.09 36.97
N ILE A 752 -13.91 -23.20 36.56
CA ILE A 752 -14.46 -24.11 35.55
C ILE A 752 -15.63 -24.87 36.17
N THR A 753 -16.78 -24.87 35.49
CA THR A 753 -17.94 -25.67 35.88
C THR A 753 -18.11 -26.87 34.95
N ALA A 754 -18.87 -27.88 35.39
CA ALA A 754 -19.14 -29.03 34.54
C ALA A 754 -19.87 -28.61 33.25
N GLU A 755 -20.77 -27.64 33.31
CA GLU A 755 -21.50 -27.12 32.13
C GLU A 755 -20.58 -26.47 31.10
N MET A 756 -19.41 -25.94 31.51
CA MET A 756 -18.46 -25.29 30.60
C MET A 756 -17.61 -26.29 29.80
N VAL A 757 -17.45 -27.53 30.28
CA VAL A 757 -16.59 -28.54 29.64
C VAL A 757 -17.38 -29.78 29.22
N GLU A 758 -18.53 -30.07 29.80
CA GLU A 758 -19.32 -31.26 29.50
C GLU A 758 -19.79 -31.25 28.05
N GLY A 759 -19.42 -32.30 27.33
CA GLY A 759 -19.67 -32.41 25.91
C GLY A 759 -18.93 -31.34 25.13
N GLN A 760 -17.76 -30.87 25.58
CA GLN A 760 -16.86 -29.93 24.90
C GLN A 760 -15.58 -30.59 24.35
N ASN A 761 -15.00 -30.08 23.25
CA ASN A 761 -13.75 -30.55 22.67
C ASN A 761 -12.73 -29.40 22.63
N PHE A 762 -11.65 -29.55 23.38
CA PHE A 762 -10.59 -28.55 23.42
C PHE A 762 -9.40 -29.03 22.61
N HIS A 763 -9.00 -28.22 21.63
CA HIS A 763 -7.84 -28.46 20.79
C HIS A 763 -6.63 -27.69 21.28
N ARG A 764 -5.46 -28.31 21.23
CA ARG A 764 -4.18 -27.69 21.59
C ARG A 764 -3.12 -27.98 20.55
N VAL A 765 -2.39 -26.95 20.13
CA VAL A 765 -1.17 -27.07 19.33
C VAL A 765 0.05 -26.84 20.22
N ARG A 766 1.05 -27.73 20.15
CA ARG A 766 2.35 -27.56 20.84
C ARG A 766 3.32 -26.79 19.94
N SER A 767 4.31 -26.12 20.54
CA SER A 767 5.38 -25.41 19.81
C SER A 767 6.16 -26.25 18.80
N ALA A 768 6.22 -27.58 19.00
CA ALA A 768 6.83 -28.53 18.06
C ALA A 768 5.86 -29.03 16.96
N GLY A 769 4.67 -28.42 16.82
CA GLY A 769 3.66 -28.75 15.80
C GLY A 769 2.72 -29.91 16.13
N GLY A 770 2.98 -30.68 17.20
CA GLY A 770 2.10 -31.78 17.61
C GLY A 770 0.81 -31.30 18.28
N THR A 771 -0.31 -32.00 18.05
CA THR A 771 -1.65 -31.59 18.50
C THR A 771 -2.26 -32.52 19.55
N ARG A 772 -3.20 -31.98 20.33
CA ARG A 772 -4.06 -32.77 21.24
C ARG A 772 -5.51 -32.29 21.17
N ASP A 773 -6.42 -33.24 21.17
CA ASP A 773 -7.86 -33.00 21.30
C ASP A 773 -8.37 -33.67 22.58
N TYR A 774 -9.11 -32.92 23.38
CA TYR A 774 -9.64 -33.34 24.67
C TYR A 774 -11.17 -33.31 24.62
N MET A 775 -11.78 -34.47 24.38
CA MET A 775 -13.23 -34.61 24.27
C MET A 775 -13.85 -35.05 25.61
N PHE A 776 -14.51 -34.10 26.27
CA PHE A 776 -15.12 -34.28 27.58
C PHE A 776 -16.51 -34.90 27.47
N ASN A 777 -16.68 -36.16 27.86
CA ASN A 777 -17.97 -36.84 27.77
C ASN A 777 -18.85 -36.59 29.00
N SER A 778 -20.17 -36.60 28.80
CA SER A 778 -21.20 -36.43 29.85
C SER A 778 -21.22 -37.52 30.93
N ASP A 779 -20.58 -38.66 30.69
CA ASP A 779 -20.46 -39.73 31.68
C ASP A 779 -19.24 -39.58 32.62
N GLY A 780 -18.46 -38.50 32.45
CA GLY A 780 -17.24 -38.22 33.22
C GLY A 780 -15.97 -38.85 32.64
N SER A 781 -16.05 -39.48 31.47
CA SER A 781 -14.88 -39.93 30.71
C SER A 781 -14.33 -38.81 29.80
N LEU A 782 -13.04 -38.88 29.50
CA LEU A 782 -12.32 -37.95 28.62
C LEU A 782 -11.56 -38.77 27.56
N ASP A 783 -11.90 -38.59 26.29
CA ASP A 783 -11.15 -39.15 25.18
C ASP A 783 -10.05 -38.17 24.76
N VAL A 784 -8.80 -38.65 24.70
CA VAL A 784 -7.65 -37.82 24.31
C VAL A 784 -7.07 -38.32 23.00
N TYR A 785 -7.07 -37.46 21.99
CA TYR A 785 -6.42 -37.70 20.70
C TYR A 785 -5.06 -37.02 20.66
N LYS A 786 -4.11 -37.66 20.00
CA LYS A 786 -2.75 -37.19 19.79
C LYS A 786 -2.48 -37.17 18.31
N ASP A 787 -2.19 -35.99 17.77
CA ASP A 787 -1.85 -35.81 16.35
C ASP A 787 -2.94 -36.42 15.42
N GLY A 788 -4.22 -36.25 15.80
CA GLY A 788 -5.39 -36.80 15.10
C GLY A 788 -5.66 -38.30 15.31
N GLU A 789 -4.78 -39.02 16.01
CA GLU A 789 -4.99 -40.44 16.34
C GLU A 789 -5.51 -40.63 17.77
N TYR A 790 -6.35 -41.64 17.98
CA TYR A 790 -6.83 -41.98 19.33
C TYR A 790 -5.64 -42.35 20.23
N GLY A 791 -5.42 -41.54 21.27
CA GLY A 791 -4.34 -41.74 22.23
C GLY A 791 -4.75 -42.71 23.33
N TYR A 792 -5.62 -42.26 24.23
CA TYR A 792 -6.04 -43.02 25.40
C TYR A 792 -7.30 -42.43 26.06
N LEU A 793 -7.87 -43.19 27.00
CA LEU A 793 -9.00 -42.78 27.83
C LEU A 793 -8.49 -42.22 29.17
N ALA A 794 -9.14 -41.16 29.65
CA ALA A 794 -8.97 -40.63 31.00
C ALA A 794 -10.36 -40.38 31.62
N ASN A 795 -10.38 -39.98 32.90
CA ASN A 795 -11.59 -39.53 33.55
C ASN A 795 -11.40 -38.08 34.00
N TRP A 796 -12.47 -37.30 33.97
CA TRP A 796 -12.45 -35.91 34.41
C TRP A 796 -13.49 -35.66 35.51
N VAL A 797 -13.16 -34.75 36.42
CA VAL A 797 -14.10 -34.18 37.39
C VAL A 797 -13.75 -32.72 37.64
N ILE A 798 -14.74 -31.92 38.04
CA ILE A 798 -14.46 -30.57 38.56
C ILE A 798 -14.13 -30.68 40.05
N GLU A 799 -12.93 -30.26 40.44
CA GLU A 799 -12.47 -30.19 41.82
C GLU A 799 -11.97 -28.76 42.10
N ASN A 800 -12.56 -28.08 43.09
CA ASN A 800 -12.23 -26.70 43.46
C ASN A 800 -12.25 -25.67 42.30
N GLY A 801 -13.15 -25.86 41.32
CA GLY A 801 -13.25 -24.96 40.16
C GLY A 801 -12.19 -25.21 39.08
N GLN A 802 -11.50 -26.34 39.15
CA GLN A 802 -10.51 -26.78 38.15
C GLN A 802 -10.94 -28.11 37.54
N VAL A 803 -10.52 -28.38 36.30
CA VAL A 803 -10.66 -29.72 35.74
C VAL A 803 -9.53 -30.57 36.31
N LYS A 804 -9.87 -31.68 36.94
CA LYS A 804 -8.93 -32.72 37.31
C LYS A 804 -9.07 -33.91 36.39
N ILE A 805 -7.98 -34.26 35.71
CA ILE A 805 -7.88 -35.41 34.81
C ILE A 805 -7.11 -36.52 35.52
N THR A 806 -7.66 -37.72 35.52
CA THR A 806 -6.99 -38.93 36.01
C THR A 806 -6.88 -39.94 34.88
N TYR A 807 -5.66 -40.38 34.59
CA TYR A 807 -5.38 -41.24 33.44
C TYR A 807 -5.60 -42.72 33.76
N ASP A 808 -6.25 -43.45 32.86
CA ASP A 808 -6.59 -44.84 33.11
C ASP A 808 -5.34 -45.74 33.08
N GLY A 809 -5.07 -46.41 34.21
CA GLY A 809 -4.00 -47.40 34.31
C GLY A 809 -2.65 -46.86 34.80
N SER A 810 -2.57 -45.59 35.16
CA SER A 810 -1.44 -44.97 35.87
C SER A 810 -1.89 -44.25 37.15
N ASP A 811 -0.94 -43.73 37.92
CA ASP A 811 -1.20 -42.83 39.05
C ASP A 811 -1.09 -41.35 38.62
N ASP A 812 -1.02 -41.08 37.31
CA ASP A 812 -0.79 -39.74 36.76
C ASP A 812 -2.05 -38.86 36.88
N VAL A 813 -1.85 -37.57 37.14
CA VAL A 813 -2.93 -36.59 37.31
C VAL A 813 -2.55 -35.26 36.68
N SER A 814 -3.50 -34.62 35.99
CA SER A 814 -3.38 -33.24 35.51
C SER A 814 -4.49 -32.35 36.07
N TYR A 815 -4.19 -31.08 36.36
CA TYR A 815 -5.17 -30.05 36.74
C TYR A 815 -5.15 -28.89 35.75
N TRP A 816 -6.33 -28.39 35.40
CA TRP A 816 -6.52 -27.22 34.52
C TRP A 816 -7.20 -26.10 35.31
N ALA A 817 -6.53 -24.96 35.37
CA ALA A 817 -7.11 -23.72 35.86
C ALA A 817 -7.32 -22.77 34.68
N LEU A 818 -8.54 -22.27 34.52
CA LEU A 818 -8.89 -21.34 33.44
C LEU A 818 -8.47 -19.92 33.83
N ILE A 819 -7.44 -19.40 33.19
CA ILE A 819 -6.91 -18.07 33.49
C ILE A 819 -7.79 -16.99 32.85
N ASP A 820 -8.12 -17.17 31.57
CA ASP A 820 -8.96 -16.28 30.78
C ASP A 820 -9.60 -17.04 29.60
N TYR A 821 -10.67 -16.51 29.00
CA TYR A 821 -11.31 -17.11 27.83
C TYR A 821 -12.11 -16.12 26.99
N THR A 822 -12.20 -16.41 25.69
CA THR A 822 -13.22 -15.88 24.77
C THR A 822 -14.24 -16.97 24.46
N ALA A 823 -15.19 -16.71 23.56
CA ALA A 823 -16.15 -17.72 23.13
C ALA A 823 -15.48 -18.97 22.52
N ASP A 824 -14.30 -18.81 21.92
CA ASP A 824 -13.62 -19.80 21.08
C ASP A 824 -12.23 -20.20 21.60
N GLN A 825 -11.62 -19.46 22.53
CA GLN A 825 -10.29 -19.75 23.05
C GLN A 825 -10.21 -19.67 24.58
N TRP A 826 -9.47 -20.59 25.19
CA TRP A 826 -9.25 -20.67 26.63
C TRP A 826 -7.76 -20.60 26.90
N ASN A 827 -7.35 -19.72 27.81
CA ASN A 827 -6.01 -19.78 28.39
C ASN A 827 -6.02 -20.62 29.66
N VAL A 828 -5.22 -21.68 29.69
CA VAL A 828 -5.21 -22.65 30.79
C VAL A 828 -3.82 -22.75 31.40
N LYS A 829 -3.78 -22.71 32.74
CA LYS A 829 -2.62 -23.06 33.56
C LYS A 829 -2.70 -24.53 33.96
N TRP A 830 -1.67 -25.28 33.63
CA TRP A 830 -1.56 -26.72 33.81
C TRP A 830 -0.72 -27.04 35.04
N TYR A 831 -1.12 -28.06 35.76
CA TYR A 831 -0.26 -28.78 36.69
C TYR A 831 -0.30 -30.25 36.32
N GLU A 832 0.84 -30.87 36.03
CA GLU A 832 0.92 -32.29 35.68
C GLU A 832 1.85 -33.02 36.66
N ASP A 833 1.41 -34.18 37.15
CA ASP A 833 2.18 -35.11 37.98
C ASP A 833 2.14 -36.49 37.30
N TYR A 834 3.25 -36.92 36.72
CA TYR A 834 3.34 -38.15 35.95
C TYR A 834 4.71 -38.83 36.08
N VAL A 835 4.80 -40.10 35.65
CA VAL A 835 6.07 -40.85 35.65
C VAL A 835 6.64 -40.99 34.25
N ASP A 836 7.84 -40.44 34.05
CA ASP A 836 8.65 -40.61 32.84
C ASP A 836 9.63 -41.79 32.97
N ASP A 837 9.80 -42.55 31.88
CA ASP A 837 10.63 -43.77 31.85
C ASP A 837 12.15 -43.48 31.96
N GLU A 838 12.60 -42.27 31.62
CA GLU A 838 14.00 -41.85 31.61
C GLU A 838 14.40 -41.07 32.87
N VAL A 839 13.53 -40.19 33.37
CA VAL A 839 13.82 -39.30 34.52
C VAL A 839 13.04 -39.60 35.80
N GLY A 840 12.01 -40.45 35.78
CA GLY A 840 11.23 -40.83 36.98
C GLY A 840 10.01 -39.95 37.19
N ALA A 841 9.61 -39.69 38.45
CA ALA A 841 8.45 -38.83 38.73
C ALA A 841 8.75 -37.38 38.34
N VAL A 842 7.91 -36.80 37.49
CA VAL A 842 7.97 -35.44 36.98
C VAL A 842 6.74 -34.69 37.47
N THR A 843 6.96 -33.46 37.93
CA THR A 843 5.91 -32.51 38.29
C THR A 843 6.21 -31.21 37.58
N GLU A 844 5.24 -30.63 36.87
CA GLU A 844 5.45 -29.42 36.08
C GLU A 844 4.24 -28.48 36.12
N ILE A 845 4.51 -27.18 35.96
CA ILE A 845 3.51 -26.11 35.80
C ILE A 845 3.81 -25.41 34.49
N TRP A 846 2.80 -25.21 33.66
CA TRP A 846 2.98 -24.54 32.38
C TRP A 846 1.66 -23.95 31.88
N SER A 847 1.72 -23.05 30.90
CA SER A 847 0.56 -22.38 30.31
C SER A 847 0.33 -22.78 28.85
N SER A 848 -0.92 -22.83 28.41
CA SER A 848 -1.24 -22.92 26.97
C SER A 848 -2.61 -22.40 26.63
N THR A 849 -2.75 -21.98 25.37
CA THR A 849 -4.04 -21.67 24.76
C THR A 849 -4.66 -22.94 24.19
N LEU A 850 -5.92 -23.16 24.54
CA LEU A 850 -6.80 -24.16 23.96
C LEU A 850 -7.80 -23.44 23.06
N THR A 851 -8.07 -24.01 21.89
CA THR A 851 -9.18 -23.55 21.05
C THR A 851 -10.35 -24.50 21.26
N LEU A 852 -11.52 -23.95 21.55
CA LEU A 852 -12.75 -24.71 21.56
C LEU A 852 -13.06 -25.10 20.12
N GLN A 853 -12.91 -26.37 19.81
CA GLN A 853 -13.44 -26.91 18.57
C GLN A 853 -14.89 -27.31 18.83
N ASP A 854 -15.78 -26.83 17.97
CA ASP A 854 -17.17 -27.24 18.00
C ASP A 854 -17.25 -28.77 17.93
N LEU A 855 -17.97 -29.37 18.87
CA LEU A 855 -18.23 -30.81 18.92
C LEU A 855 -19.20 -31.23 17.84
N ASN A 856 -19.75 -30.24 17.13
CA ASN A 856 -20.29 -30.40 15.81
C ASN A 856 -19.20 -30.51 14.72
N ALA A 857 -18.04 -31.07 15.03
CA ALA A 857 -17.39 -32.04 14.16
C ALA A 857 -18.28 -33.29 13.92
N CYS A 858 -19.57 -33.27 14.28
CA CYS A 858 -20.62 -33.89 13.47
C CYS A 858 -20.33 -33.56 12.01
N SER A 859 -19.71 -34.51 11.35
CA SER A 859 -19.28 -34.40 9.98
C SER A 859 -19.94 -35.55 9.26
N ILE A 860 -20.52 -35.23 8.11
CA ILE A 860 -20.77 -36.25 7.13
C ILE A 860 -19.40 -36.62 6.56
N THR A 861 -18.97 -37.84 6.82
CA THR A 861 -17.67 -38.30 6.35
C THR A 861 -17.77 -38.57 4.86
N GLU A 862 -16.96 -37.85 4.07
CA GLU A 862 -16.85 -38.16 2.65
C GLU A 862 -16.39 -39.60 2.47
N SER A 863 -17.22 -40.41 1.81
CA SER A 863 -16.99 -41.85 1.74
C SER A 863 -17.79 -42.50 0.62
N SER A 864 -17.26 -43.61 0.10
CA SER A 864 -18.05 -44.50 -0.74
C SER A 864 -18.99 -45.33 0.13
N GLY A 865 -20.27 -45.40 -0.24
CA GLY A 865 -21.32 -46.02 0.54
C GLY A 865 -22.61 -46.29 -0.25
N SER A 866 -23.50 -47.09 0.33
CA SER A 866 -24.86 -47.25 -0.17
C SER A 866 -25.77 -46.13 0.32
N TYR A 867 -26.94 -45.96 -0.30
CA TYR A 867 -27.98 -45.06 0.22
C TYR A 867 -28.33 -45.33 1.69
N ALA A 868 -28.20 -46.56 2.16
CA ALA A 868 -28.41 -46.90 3.56
C ALA A 868 -27.30 -46.36 4.47
N ASP A 869 -26.07 -46.30 3.98
CA ASP A 869 -24.94 -45.70 4.70
C ASP A 869 -25.08 -44.18 4.77
N TYR A 870 -25.52 -43.55 3.67
CA TYR A 870 -25.89 -42.12 3.64
C TYR A 870 -26.95 -41.80 4.70
N GLN A 871 -28.07 -42.53 4.71
CA GLN A 871 -29.15 -42.34 5.68
C GLN A 871 -28.68 -42.60 7.12
N ALA A 872 -27.75 -43.54 7.33
CA ALA A 872 -27.16 -43.78 8.64
C ALA A 872 -26.26 -42.62 9.09
N GLN A 873 -25.47 -42.03 8.17
CA GLN A 873 -24.68 -40.84 8.46
C GLN A 873 -25.55 -39.62 8.77
N ILE A 874 -26.64 -39.39 8.02
CA ILE A 874 -27.62 -38.35 8.31
C ILE A 874 -28.25 -38.56 9.70
N SER A 875 -28.67 -39.78 10.03
CA SER A 875 -29.24 -40.07 11.35
C SER A 875 -28.22 -39.91 12.48
N ALA A 876 -26.95 -40.26 12.22
CA ALA A 876 -25.86 -40.06 13.17
C ALA A 876 -25.56 -38.57 13.36
N TYR A 877 -25.61 -37.79 12.29
CA TYR A 877 -25.47 -36.34 12.31
C TYR A 877 -26.59 -35.69 13.14
N GLU A 878 -27.87 -36.01 12.89
CA GLU A 878 -29.01 -35.54 13.71
C GLU A 878 -28.88 -35.91 15.20
N THR A 879 -28.38 -37.12 15.48
CA THR A 879 -28.13 -37.57 16.84
C THR A 879 -26.99 -36.77 17.49
N CYS A 880 -25.96 -36.45 16.70
CA CYS A 880 -24.77 -35.73 17.11
C CYS A 880 -25.09 -34.25 17.40
N ILE A 881 -25.82 -33.55 16.52
CA ILE A 881 -26.25 -32.15 16.74
C ILE A 881 -27.40 -32.01 17.75
N GLY A 882 -27.95 -33.11 18.26
CA GLY A 882 -29.00 -33.12 19.28
C GLY A 882 -30.34 -32.50 18.86
N SER A 883 -30.57 -32.28 17.56
CA SER A 883 -31.75 -31.62 16.99
C SER A 883 -32.14 -32.21 15.62
N SER A 884 -33.36 -31.92 15.14
CA SER A 884 -33.79 -32.33 13.79
C SER A 884 -33.19 -31.41 12.74
N LEU A 885 -32.88 -31.94 11.55
CA LEU A 885 -32.35 -31.14 10.46
C LEU A 885 -33.27 -29.98 10.03
N PRO A 886 -32.70 -28.88 9.48
CA PRO A 886 -33.47 -27.82 8.84
C PRO A 886 -34.31 -28.34 7.67
N THR A 887 -35.45 -27.70 7.40
CA THR A 887 -36.35 -28.07 6.30
C THR A 887 -36.18 -27.12 5.12
N ILE A 888 -36.10 -27.67 3.89
CA ILE A 888 -36.03 -26.90 2.65
C ILE A 888 -37.30 -27.09 1.80
N THR A 889 -37.70 -26.04 1.09
CA THR A 889 -38.83 -26.04 0.15
C THR A 889 -38.37 -25.73 -1.27
N GLU A 890 -39.21 -26.02 -2.27
CA GLU A 890 -38.90 -25.76 -3.69
C GLU A 890 -38.57 -24.28 -3.96
N SER A 891 -39.18 -23.34 -3.22
CA SER A 891 -38.86 -21.92 -3.33
C SER A 891 -37.50 -21.51 -2.77
N ASP A 892 -36.92 -22.31 -1.88
CA ASP A 892 -35.62 -22.02 -1.25
C ASP A 892 -34.45 -22.46 -2.16
N VAL A 893 -34.71 -23.35 -3.13
CA VAL A 893 -33.71 -23.93 -4.04
C VAL A 893 -33.74 -23.28 -5.43
N LEU A 894 -34.84 -22.66 -5.80
CA LEU A 894 -35.02 -22.09 -7.13
C LEU A 894 -34.04 -20.92 -7.35
N GLY A 895 -33.13 -21.06 -8.32
CA GLY A 895 -32.04 -20.10 -8.57
C GLY A 895 -30.81 -20.30 -7.69
N ALA A 896 -30.74 -21.37 -6.88
CA ALA A 896 -29.60 -21.61 -5.99
C ALA A 896 -28.37 -22.15 -6.72
N HIS A 897 -27.19 -21.71 -6.26
CA HIS A 897 -25.88 -22.18 -6.68
C HIS A 897 -25.23 -22.95 -5.51
N LEU A 898 -24.87 -24.22 -5.73
CA LEU A 898 -24.19 -25.04 -4.73
C LEU A 898 -22.81 -25.43 -5.25
N VAL A 899 -21.76 -25.22 -4.46
CA VAL A 899 -20.37 -25.52 -4.83
C VAL A 899 -19.77 -26.53 -3.86
N ARG A 900 -18.92 -27.42 -4.39
CA ARG A 900 -18.20 -28.44 -3.64
C ARG A 900 -16.81 -28.65 -4.22
N ILE A 901 -15.82 -28.70 -3.36
CA ILE A 901 -14.46 -29.12 -3.68
C ILE A 901 -14.12 -30.27 -2.72
N ASN A 902 -13.69 -31.40 -3.27
CA ASN A 902 -13.35 -32.56 -2.44
C ASN A 902 -11.85 -32.64 -2.13
N SER A 903 -11.47 -33.58 -1.27
CA SER A 903 -10.07 -33.83 -0.92
C SER A 903 -9.19 -34.26 -2.09
N SER A 904 -9.79 -34.73 -3.20
CA SER A 904 -9.08 -35.07 -4.43
C SER A 904 -9.07 -33.91 -5.44
N GLY A 905 -9.41 -32.68 -5.05
CA GLY A 905 -9.44 -31.51 -5.94
C GLY A 905 -10.56 -31.51 -6.98
N GLN A 906 -11.50 -32.46 -6.90
CA GLN A 906 -12.67 -32.51 -7.78
C GLN A 906 -13.66 -31.41 -7.40
N THR A 907 -13.95 -30.53 -8.35
CA THR A 907 -14.93 -29.45 -8.17
C THR A 907 -16.29 -29.84 -8.75
N ARG A 908 -17.36 -29.49 -8.04
CA ARG A 908 -18.74 -29.62 -8.51
C ARG A 908 -19.51 -28.34 -8.21
N ALA A 909 -20.13 -27.75 -9.23
CA ALA A 909 -21.10 -26.66 -9.08
C ALA A 909 -22.48 -27.15 -9.53
N TYR A 910 -23.55 -26.75 -8.86
CA TYR A 910 -24.94 -27.05 -9.22
C TYR A 910 -25.72 -25.76 -9.33
N VAL A 911 -26.47 -25.59 -10.41
CA VAL A 911 -27.32 -24.44 -10.70
C VAL A 911 -28.74 -24.94 -10.93
N TYR A 912 -29.66 -24.57 -10.04
CA TYR A 912 -31.04 -25.02 -10.06
C TYR A 912 -31.94 -24.01 -10.78
N ALA A 913 -32.19 -24.23 -12.08
CA ALA A 913 -32.91 -23.28 -12.92
C ALA A 913 -34.44 -23.35 -12.78
N GLU A 914 -35.12 -22.25 -13.16
CA GLU A 914 -36.58 -22.08 -13.08
C GLU A 914 -37.40 -23.03 -13.99
N ASP A 915 -36.77 -23.71 -14.94
CA ASP A 915 -37.40 -24.60 -15.91
C ASP A 915 -37.46 -26.07 -15.47
N ASN A 916 -37.23 -26.32 -14.17
CA ASN A 916 -37.05 -27.64 -13.54
C ASN A 916 -35.81 -28.40 -14.04
N MET A 917 -34.89 -27.73 -14.73
CA MET A 917 -33.57 -28.26 -15.04
C MET A 917 -32.57 -27.83 -13.97
N MET A 918 -31.71 -28.75 -13.58
CA MET A 918 -30.51 -28.47 -12.82
C MET A 918 -29.34 -28.66 -13.77
N TYR A 919 -28.48 -27.64 -13.85
CA TYR A 919 -27.19 -27.74 -14.50
C TYR A 919 -26.15 -28.06 -13.44
N TYR A 920 -25.21 -28.94 -13.76
CA TYR A 920 -24.06 -29.12 -12.88
C TYR A 920 -22.77 -29.16 -13.68
N TYR A 921 -21.74 -28.57 -13.10
CA TYR A 921 -20.40 -28.50 -13.65
C TYR A 921 -19.57 -29.46 -12.83
N LYS A 922 -19.01 -30.47 -13.47
CA LYS A 922 -18.05 -31.38 -12.84
C LYS A 922 -16.69 -31.08 -13.44
N ASN A 923 -15.79 -30.51 -12.64
CA ASN A 923 -14.48 -30.04 -13.10
C ASN A 923 -14.59 -29.07 -14.30
N GLY A 924 -15.48 -28.07 -14.23
CA GLY A 924 -15.75 -27.13 -15.34
C GLY A 924 -16.64 -27.66 -16.47
N ILE A 925 -16.90 -28.97 -16.56
CA ILE A 925 -17.69 -29.55 -17.66
C ILE A 925 -19.19 -29.52 -17.34
N ILE A 926 -19.96 -28.79 -18.15
CA ILE A 926 -21.41 -28.65 -18.01
C ILE A 926 -22.19 -29.95 -18.33
N ARG A 927 -23.16 -30.26 -17.48
CA ARG A 927 -24.11 -31.37 -17.58
C ARG A 927 -25.49 -30.90 -17.11
N SER A 928 -26.54 -31.66 -17.40
CA SER A 928 -27.91 -31.31 -16.98
C SER A 928 -28.73 -32.51 -16.51
N ARG A 929 -29.62 -32.26 -15.55
CA ARG A 929 -30.56 -33.20 -14.91
C ARG A 929 -31.89 -32.49 -14.64
N ASN A 930 -32.97 -33.24 -14.37
CA ASN A 930 -34.18 -32.66 -13.77
C ASN A 930 -34.06 -32.68 -12.25
N TRP A 931 -34.75 -31.78 -11.53
CA TRP A 931 -34.74 -31.78 -10.05
C TRP A 931 -36.13 -31.59 -9.45
N GLN A 932 -36.30 -31.99 -8.18
CA GLN A 932 -37.49 -31.69 -7.34
C GLN A 932 -37.13 -31.78 -5.85
N VAL A 933 -37.99 -31.26 -4.96
CA VAL A 933 -37.91 -31.47 -3.51
C VAL A 933 -38.97 -32.50 -3.07
N ASN A 934 -38.58 -33.52 -2.31
CA ASN A 934 -39.48 -34.60 -1.87
C ASN A 934 -40.19 -34.32 -0.52
N GLU A 935 -41.02 -35.25 -0.06
CA GLU A 935 -41.81 -35.10 1.19
C GLU A 935 -40.94 -35.04 2.47
N ASP A 936 -39.70 -35.52 2.40
CA ASP A 936 -38.74 -35.54 3.51
C ASP A 936 -37.79 -34.31 3.46
N SER A 937 -38.12 -33.29 2.65
CA SER A 937 -37.29 -32.08 2.47
C SER A 937 -35.88 -32.37 1.93
N MET A 938 -35.74 -33.39 1.08
CA MET A 938 -34.51 -33.65 0.32
C MET A 938 -34.67 -33.21 -1.14
N ILE A 939 -33.59 -32.68 -1.72
CA ILE A 939 -33.52 -32.42 -3.16
C ILE A 939 -33.18 -33.73 -3.88
N GLU A 940 -33.93 -34.06 -4.92
CA GLU A 940 -33.75 -35.25 -5.75
C GLU A 940 -33.44 -34.86 -7.20
N ASN A 941 -32.30 -35.31 -7.73
CA ASN A 941 -31.91 -35.06 -9.12
C ASN A 941 -32.13 -36.31 -10.00
N TYR A 942 -32.69 -36.15 -11.20
CA TYR A 942 -33.10 -37.23 -12.11
C TYR A 942 -32.47 -37.09 -13.51
N TYR A 943 -32.07 -38.19 -14.14
CA TYR A 943 -31.84 -38.18 -15.59
C TYR A 943 -33.17 -38.08 -16.35
N ASP A 944 -33.11 -37.53 -17.57
CA ASP A 944 -34.28 -37.41 -18.45
C ASP A 944 -34.90 -38.79 -18.75
N GLY A 945 -36.16 -38.99 -18.32
CA GLY A 945 -36.93 -40.20 -18.52
C GLY A 945 -36.82 -41.27 -17.42
N ASP A 946 -36.00 -41.04 -16.38
CA ASP A 946 -35.84 -41.99 -15.27
C ASP A 946 -36.90 -41.83 -14.17
N THR A 947 -37.13 -42.90 -13.42
CA THR A 947 -38.15 -42.95 -12.34
C THR A 947 -37.54 -43.03 -10.94
N GLN A 948 -36.21 -42.97 -10.81
CA GLN A 948 -35.50 -42.97 -9.52
C GLN A 948 -34.47 -41.83 -9.54
N PRO A 949 -34.29 -41.12 -8.41
CA PRO A 949 -33.23 -40.11 -8.29
C PRO A 949 -31.85 -40.74 -8.44
N HIS A 950 -30.95 -39.98 -9.05
CA HIS A 950 -29.52 -40.26 -9.16
C HIS A 950 -28.69 -39.52 -8.11
N GLU A 951 -29.21 -38.44 -7.54
CA GLU A 951 -28.61 -37.80 -6.37
C GLU A 951 -29.68 -37.39 -5.35
N TYR A 952 -29.27 -37.40 -4.08
CA TYR A 952 -30.06 -36.93 -2.94
C TYR A 952 -29.24 -35.88 -2.18
N LEU A 953 -29.82 -34.71 -1.90
CA LEU A 953 -29.20 -33.67 -1.08
C LEU A 953 -30.07 -33.39 0.15
N THR A 954 -29.45 -33.38 1.32
CA THR A 954 -30.07 -33.11 2.61
C THR A 954 -29.40 -31.89 3.25
N LEU A 955 -30.17 -30.87 3.63
CA LEU A 955 -29.65 -29.69 4.33
C LEU A 955 -29.24 -30.07 5.76
N ILE A 956 -27.97 -29.86 6.12
CA ILE A 956 -27.41 -30.25 7.42
C ILE A 956 -27.03 -29.07 8.32
N LYS A 957 -26.74 -27.88 7.76
CA LYS A 957 -26.47 -26.64 8.51
C LYS A 957 -27.22 -25.48 7.85
N ASP A 958 -27.97 -24.73 8.66
CA ASP A 958 -28.65 -23.48 8.25
C ASP A 958 -27.74 -22.27 8.49
N ALA A 959 -27.97 -21.19 7.76
CA ALA A 959 -27.21 -19.95 7.87
C ALA A 959 -27.63 -19.19 9.15
N THR A 960 -26.68 -18.96 10.05
CA THR A 960 -26.76 -17.79 10.96
C THR A 960 -26.11 -16.62 10.24
N SER A 961 -26.54 -15.38 10.53
CA SER A 961 -26.18 -14.15 9.78
C SER A 961 -24.75 -14.17 9.22
N GLY A 962 -24.61 -14.36 7.90
CA GLY A 962 -23.31 -14.33 7.19
C GLY A 962 -22.73 -15.67 6.73
N GLU A 963 -23.28 -16.83 7.14
CA GLU A 963 -22.72 -18.16 6.81
C GLU A 963 -23.40 -18.87 5.61
N PRO A 964 -22.67 -19.70 4.82
CA PRO A 964 -23.23 -20.49 3.73
C PRO A 964 -24.07 -21.70 4.20
N LEU A 965 -25.18 -22.01 3.52
CA LEU A 965 -25.95 -23.25 3.78
C LEU A 965 -25.08 -24.48 3.48
N THR A 966 -25.24 -25.57 4.22
CA THR A 966 -24.43 -26.79 3.99
C THR A 966 -25.32 -28.01 3.76
N PHE A 967 -25.06 -28.74 2.67
CA PHE A 967 -25.79 -29.92 2.24
C PHE A 967 -24.92 -31.19 2.30
N ALA A 968 -25.50 -32.29 2.75
CA ALA A 968 -24.96 -33.63 2.59
C ALA A 968 -25.53 -34.27 1.32
N VAL A 969 -24.68 -34.76 0.43
CA VAL A 969 -25.09 -35.29 -0.88
C VAL A 969 -24.74 -36.77 -1.01
N TYR A 970 -25.60 -37.52 -1.70
CA TYR A 970 -25.34 -38.90 -2.10
C TYR A 970 -25.52 -39.09 -3.61
N ASP A 971 -24.49 -39.60 -4.31
CA ASP A 971 -24.54 -40.03 -5.73
C ASP A 971 -24.85 -41.52 -5.83
N VAL A 972 -25.86 -41.87 -6.61
CA VAL A 972 -26.25 -43.28 -6.83
C VAL A 972 -25.31 -43.99 -7.81
N GLU A 973 -24.77 -43.28 -8.80
CA GLU A 973 -23.89 -43.84 -9.84
C GLU A 973 -22.49 -44.10 -9.29
N GLU A 974 -21.94 -43.11 -8.57
CA GLU A 974 -20.62 -43.21 -7.93
C GLU A 974 -20.67 -43.96 -6.59
N SER A 975 -21.87 -44.08 -5.98
CA SER A 975 -22.05 -44.62 -4.63
C SER A 975 -21.20 -43.86 -3.62
N ASP A 976 -21.22 -42.53 -3.70
CA ASP A 976 -20.39 -41.64 -2.89
C ASP A 976 -21.25 -40.68 -2.07
N ILE A 977 -20.76 -40.34 -0.89
CA ILE A 977 -21.36 -39.40 0.07
C ILE A 977 -20.39 -38.23 0.25
N TRP A 978 -20.89 -36.99 0.26
CA TRP A 978 -20.05 -35.81 0.47
C TRP A 978 -20.82 -34.59 1.01
N ILE A 979 -20.11 -33.46 1.20
CA ILE A 979 -20.67 -32.18 1.64
C ILE A 979 -20.56 -31.11 0.55
N ALA A 980 -21.63 -30.36 0.27
CA ALA A 980 -21.67 -29.21 -0.62
C ALA A 980 -22.12 -27.95 0.14
N LYS A 981 -21.59 -26.77 -0.20
CA LYS A 981 -21.96 -25.49 0.44
C LYS A 981 -22.72 -24.60 -0.55
N TYR A 982 -23.67 -23.82 -0.04
CA TYR A 982 -24.39 -22.78 -0.77
C TYR A 982 -23.61 -21.48 -0.67
N THR A 983 -23.31 -20.88 -1.80
CA THR A 983 -22.79 -19.52 -1.87
C THR A 983 -23.91 -18.65 -2.44
N ASP A 984 -24.13 -17.45 -1.85
CA ASP A 984 -25.01 -16.44 -2.45
C ASP A 984 -24.32 -15.90 -3.71
N VAL A 985 -24.44 -16.65 -4.80
CA VAL A 985 -23.92 -16.25 -6.10
C VAL A 985 -24.96 -15.34 -6.71
N GLN A 986 -24.70 -14.03 -6.68
CA GLN A 986 -25.41 -13.11 -7.57
C GLN A 986 -25.25 -13.62 -9.01
N ASP A 987 -26.32 -13.60 -9.80
CA ASP A 987 -26.23 -13.80 -11.25
C ASP A 987 -25.12 -12.85 -11.79
N ASN A 988 -23.95 -13.40 -12.16
CA ASN A 988 -22.70 -12.70 -12.54
C ASN A 988 -21.87 -12.04 -11.42
N ALA A 989 -21.63 -12.67 -10.27
CA ALA A 989 -20.44 -12.33 -9.48
C ALA A 989 -19.20 -12.95 -10.15
N ASP A 990 -18.32 -12.13 -10.75
CA ASP A 990 -17.06 -12.59 -11.32
C ASP A 990 -16.17 -13.17 -10.20
N ILE A 991 -15.59 -14.36 -10.41
CA ILE A 991 -14.49 -14.84 -9.56
C ILE A 991 -13.36 -13.82 -9.65
N GLY A 992 -12.87 -13.35 -8.49
CA GLY A 992 -11.76 -12.42 -8.44
C GLY A 992 -10.45 -13.06 -8.90
N GLU A 993 -9.67 -12.32 -9.69
CA GLU A 993 -8.29 -12.68 -9.99
C GLU A 993 -7.37 -12.30 -8.80
N CYS A 994 -6.43 -13.17 -8.44
CA CYS A 994 -5.41 -12.90 -7.42
C CYS A 994 -4.25 -12.07 -8.00
N THR A 995 -4.40 -10.75 -8.01
CA THR A 995 -3.42 -9.82 -8.60
C THR A 995 -2.23 -9.49 -7.68
N TYR A 996 -2.16 -10.07 -6.46
CA TYR A 996 -1.04 -9.86 -5.54
C TYR A 996 0.28 -10.33 -6.15
N ALA A 997 1.28 -9.44 -6.20
CA ALA A 997 2.60 -9.70 -6.77
C ALA A 997 2.56 -10.29 -8.19
N THR A 998 1.63 -9.81 -9.03
CA THR A 998 1.70 -9.99 -10.49
C THR A 998 2.69 -9.00 -11.08
N ASN A 999 3.49 -9.44 -12.06
CA ASN A 999 4.53 -8.66 -12.69
C ASN A 999 3.99 -8.02 -13.98
N GLU A 1000 4.49 -6.84 -14.32
CA GLU A 1000 4.25 -6.25 -15.64
C GLU A 1000 5.18 -6.94 -16.68
N TRP A 1001 4.69 -7.13 -17.90
CA TRP A 1001 5.40 -7.82 -18.99
C TRP A 1001 5.99 -6.82 -20.00
N ASP A 1002 7.20 -7.08 -20.49
CA ASP A 1002 7.83 -6.34 -21.58
C ASP A 1002 7.65 -7.13 -22.88
N ASP A 1003 6.69 -6.69 -23.72
CA ASP A 1003 6.36 -7.36 -24.98
C ASP A 1003 7.53 -7.36 -25.98
N ASP A 1004 8.34 -6.29 -25.98
CA ASP A 1004 9.46 -6.09 -26.90
C ASP A 1004 10.67 -6.95 -26.50
N ALA A 1005 10.98 -7.02 -25.21
CA ALA A 1005 12.07 -7.84 -24.68
C ALA A 1005 11.65 -9.31 -24.38
N ASN A 1006 10.35 -9.63 -24.45
CA ASN A 1006 9.75 -10.93 -24.12
C ASN A 1006 10.21 -11.47 -22.75
N ILE A 1007 10.29 -10.57 -21.76
CA ILE A 1007 10.69 -10.84 -20.37
C ILE A 1007 9.81 -10.04 -19.41
N PRO A 1008 9.73 -10.42 -18.12
CA PRO A 1008 9.07 -9.61 -17.09
C PRO A 1008 9.84 -8.31 -16.79
N LEU A 1009 9.14 -7.18 -16.61
CA LEU A 1009 9.73 -5.89 -16.24
C LEU A 1009 10.39 -5.94 -14.84
N PRO A 1010 9.69 -6.42 -13.79
CA PRO A 1010 10.33 -6.94 -12.59
C PRO A 1010 10.35 -8.48 -12.62
N PHE A 1011 11.44 -9.09 -12.18
CA PHE A 1011 11.47 -10.52 -11.85
C PHE A 1011 11.04 -10.75 -10.39
N THR A 1012 10.29 -11.82 -10.13
CA THR A 1012 9.81 -12.19 -8.79
C THR A 1012 10.44 -13.49 -8.32
N SER A 1013 10.86 -13.53 -7.05
CA SER A 1013 11.43 -14.75 -6.48
C SER A 1013 10.35 -15.78 -6.16
N TYR A 1014 10.71 -17.07 -6.15
CA TYR A 1014 9.76 -18.11 -5.73
C TYR A 1014 9.25 -17.90 -4.29
N SER A 1015 10.04 -17.27 -3.41
CA SER A 1015 9.63 -16.94 -2.04
C SER A 1015 8.56 -15.85 -2.00
N ASP A 1016 8.70 -14.83 -2.84
CA ASP A 1016 7.73 -13.74 -2.94
C ASP A 1016 6.43 -14.24 -3.56
N PHE A 1017 6.53 -15.05 -4.63
CA PHE A 1017 5.40 -15.77 -5.20
C PHE A 1017 4.69 -16.66 -4.17
N SER A 1018 5.45 -17.42 -3.37
CA SER A 1018 4.87 -18.30 -2.34
C SER A 1018 4.14 -17.51 -1.25
N SER A 1019 4.62 -16.30 -0.93
CA SER A 1019 3.99 -15.40 0.04
C SER A 1019 2.71 -14.78 -0.53
N ALA A 1020 2.74 -14.36 -1.80
CA ALA A 1020 1.56 -13.88 -2.52
C ALA A 1020 0.49 -14.98 -2.66
N LEU A 1021 0.90 -16.21 -2.99
CA LEU A 1021 0.02 -17.38 -3.05
C LEU A 1021 -0.63 -17.66 -1.68
N ALA A 1022 0.14 -17.60 -0.59
CA ALA A 1022 -0.39 -17.81 0.77
C ALA A 1022 -1.45 -16.76 1.12
N THR A 1023 -1.17 -15.49 0.80
CA THR A 1023 -2.12 -14.37 1.00
C THR A 1023 -3.41 -14.60 0.22
N CYS A 1024 -3.31 -14.95 -1.07
CA CYS A 1024 -4.48 -15.19 -1.89
C CYS A 1024 -5.30 -16.43 -1.47
N LEU A 1025 -4.65 -17.48 -0.98
CA LEU A 1025 -5.33 -18.66 -0.44
C LEU A 1025 -6.04 -18.35 0.88
N GLU A 1026 -5.46 -17.48 1.72
CA GLU A 1026 -6.07 -17.01 2.95
C GLU A 1026 -7.30 -16.13 2.67
N GLU A 1027 -7.19 -15.16 1.76
CA GLU A 1027 -8.30 -14.27 1.39
C GLU A 1027 -9.46 -15.00 0.73
N SER A 1028 -9.19 -15.94 -0.17
CA SER A 1028 -10.24 -16.71 -0.85
C SER A 1028 -10.91 -17.74 0.06
N GLY A 1029 -10.21 -18.21 1.11
CA GLY A 1029 -10.66 -19.32 1.95
C GLY A 1029 -10.86 -20.64 1.19
N SER A 1030 -10.38 -20.71 -0.05
CA SER A 1030 -10.53 -21.86 -0.94
C SER A 1030 -9.45 -22.91 -0.64
N SER A 1031 -9.85 -24.19 -0.69
CA SER A 1031 -8.93 -25.33 -0.54
C SER A 1031 -8.70 -26.08 -1.86
N ALA A 1032 -8.98 -25.42 -2.99
CA ALA A 1032 -8.91 -26.02 -4.31
C ALA A 1032 -7.46 -26.29 -4.75
N LYS A 1033 -7.21 -27.44 -5.37
CA LYS A 1033 -5.86 -27.86 -5.79
C LYS A 1033 -5.92 -28.68 -7.07
N PHE A 1034 -4.87 -28.57 -7.89
CA PHE A 1034 -4.65 -29.56 -8.93
C PHE A 1034 -4.33 -30.91 -8.32
N SER A 1035 -4.88 -31.98 -8.90
CA SER A 1035 -4.60 -33.34 -8.51
C SER A 1035 -4.58 -34.25 -9.73
N ASN A 1036 -3.90 -35.39 -9.60
CA ASN A 1036 -3.94 -36.44 -10.61
C ASN A 1036 -5.38 -36.89 -10.93
N ASP A 1037 -6.27 -36.95 -9.92
CA ASP A 1037 -7.66 -37.34 -10.13
C ASP A 1037 -8.46 -36.27 -10.89
N PHE A 1038 -8.23 -34.99 -10.58
CA PHE A 1038 -8.85 -33.87 -11.28
C PHE A 1038 -8.45 -33.85 -12.76
N MET A 1039 -7.15 -33.94 -13.05
CA MET A 1039 -6.63 -33.77 -14.41
C MET A 1039 -6.73 -35.04 -15.27
N LEU A 1040 -6.41 -36.23 -14.75
CA LEU A 1040 -6.33 -37.46 -15.57
C LEU A 1040 -7.70 -38.05 -15.94
N SER A 1041 -8.75 -37.76 -15.18
CA SER A 1041 -10.06 -38.42 -15.31
C SER A 1041 -10.82 -38.06 -16.60
N ASP A 1042 -10.55 -36.90 -17.19
CA ASP A 1042 -11.30 -36.36 -18.34
C ASP A 1042 -10.43 -36.07 -19.58
N LEU A 1043 -9.20 -36.62 -19.68
CA LEU A 1043 -8.30 -36.33 -20.81
C LEU A 1043 -8.79 -36.89 -22.17
N PRO A 1044 -8.51 -36.19 -23.31
CA PRO A 1044 -7.87 -34.88 -23.37
C PRO A 1044 -8.76 -33.79 -22.78
N ARG A 1045 -8.13 -32.81 -22.13
CA ARG A 1045 -8.81 -31.71 -21.44
C ARG A 1045 -8.15 -30.40 -21.85
N VAL A 1046 -8.95 -29.38 -22.08
CA VAL A 1046 -8.49 -28.04 -22.46
C VAL A 1046 -8.80 -27.07 -21.32
N MET A 1047 -7.81 -26.33 -20.87
CA MET A 1047 -7.93 -25.23 -19.91
C MET A 1047 -7.75 -23.93 -20.70
N THR A 1048 -8.75 -23.06 -20.73
CA THR A 1048 -8.76 -21.85 -21.58
C THR A 1048 -8.96 -20.61 -20.73
N SER A 1049 -8.16 -19.56 -20.95
CA SER A 1049 -8.30 -18.28 -20.25
C SER A 1049 -9.61 -17.57 -20.65
N LYS A 1050 -10.19 -16.84 -19.69
CA LYS A 1050 -11.34 -15.95 -19.89
C LYS A 1050 -10.79 -14.55 -20.09
N SER A 1051 -10.77 -14.07 -21.33
CA SER A 1051 -10.40 -12.68 -21.63
C SER A 1051 -11.38 -11.71 -20.96
N ILE A 1052 -10.90 -10.89 -20.03
CA ILE A 1052 -11.66 -9.78 -19.46
C ILE A 1052 -11.74 -8.70 -20.54
N VAL A 1053 -12.94 -8.24 -20.88
CA VAL A 1053 -13.20 -7.38 -22.06
C VAL A 1053 -12.76 -5.91 -21.84
N THR A 1054 -11.65 -5.66 -21.15
CA THR A 1054 -11.13 -4.31 -20.89
C THR A 1054 -9.60 -4.29 -20.85
N GLY A 1055 -8.96 -3.56 -21.76
CA GLY A 1055 -7.49 -3.39 -21.82
C GLY A 1055 -6.93 -3.55 -23.23
N ASP A 1056 -5.61 -3.45 -23.36
CA ASP A 1056 -4.85 -3.70 -24.60
C ASP A 1056 -4.83 -5.20 -24.98
N ASP A 1057 -5.10 -6.09 -24.03
CA ASP A 1057 -5.14 -7.57 -24.20
C ASP A 1057 -6.53 -8.12 -24.64
N ALA A 1058 -7.38 -7.25 -25.20
CA ALA A 1058 -8.76 -7.56 -25.51
C ALA A 1058 -8.89 -8.55 -26.69
N GLY A 1059 -8.92 -9.85 -26.38
CA GLY A 1059 -9.15 -10.93 -27.34
C GLY A 1059 -8.05 -11.99 -27.38
N GLU A 1060 -7.02 -11.86 -26.54
CA GLU A 1060 -6.03 -12.92 -26.33
C GLU A 1060 -6.66 -14.16 -25.68
N THR A 1061 -6.28 -15.33 -26.17
CA THR A 1061 -6.75 -16.60 -25.61
C THR A 1061 -5.57 -17.54 -25.43
N GLU A 1062 -5.34 -17.91 -24.17
CA GLU A 1062 -4.37 -18.94 -23.81
C GLU A 1062 -5.12 -20.25 -23.61
N SER A 1063 -4.57 -21.35 -24.12
CA SER A 1063 -5.13 -22.66 -23.83
C SER A 1063 -4.09 -23.75 -23.63
N TYR A 1064 -4.23 -24.48 -22.52
CA TYR A 1064 -3.44 -25.66 -22.23
C TYR A 1064 -4.26 -26.91 -22.57
N THR A 1065 -3.83 -27.66 -23.57
CA THR A 1065 -4.40 -28.97 -23.94
C THR A 1065 -3.59 -30.09 -23.32
N PHE A 1066 -4.15 -30.79 -22.33
CA PHE A 1066 -3.50 -31.89 -21.63
C PHE A 1066 -3.86 -33.24 -22.26
N ASN A 1067 -2.85 -34.11 -22.45
CA ASN A 1067 -3.01 -35.47 -22.99
C ASN A 1067 -2.70 -36.56 -21.95
N ALA A 1068 -3.28 -37.75 -22.18
CA ALA A 1068 -3.20 -38.90 -21.27
C ALA A 1068 -1.79 -39.52 -21.12
N ASP A 1069 -0.84 -39.18 -21.99
CA ASP A 1069 0.55 -39.62 -21.92
C ASP A 1069 1.49 -38.62 -21.22
N LEU A 1070 0.91 -37.67 -20.47
CA LEU A 1070 1.60 -36.57 -19.77
C LEU A 1070 2.28 -35.56 -20.72
N SER A 1071 1.90 -35.58 -22.00
CA SER A 1071 2.20 -34.50 -22.95
C SER A 1071 1.04 -33.51 -23.02
N GLY A 1072 1.27 -32.36 -23.63
CA GLY A 1072 0.24 -31.39 -23.95
C GLY A 1072 0.69 -30.39 -25.02
N THR A 1073 -0.22 -29.51 -25.40
CA THR A 1073 0.08 -28.33 -26.23
C THR A 1073 -0.40 -27.09 -25.51
N TYR A 1074 0.48 -26.10 -25.39
CA TYR A 1074 0.14 -24.75 -24.98
C TYR A 1074 -0.09 -23.97 -26.27
N ASP A 1075 -1.34 -23.55 -26.48
CA ASP A 1075 -1.76 -22.78 -27.64
C ASP A 1075 -2.02 -21.34 -27.20
N TYR A 1076 -1.31 -20.40 -27.80
CA TYR A 1076 -1.41 -18.97 -27.55
C TYR A 1076 -1.93 -18.28 -28.82
N GLU A 1077 -3.06 -17.58 -28.72
CA GLU A 1077 -3.70 -16.90 -29.84
C GLU A 1077 -3.87 -15.41 -29.53
N TYR A 1078 -3.12 -14.57 -30.24
CA TYR A 1078 -3.33 -13.13 -30.29
C TYR A 1078 -4.32 -12.78 -31.41
N PRO A 1079 -5.28 -11.86 -31.20
CA PRO A 1079 -6.26 -11.49 -32.22
C PRO A 1079 -5.61 -10.80 -33.44
N GLY A 1080 -5.23 -11.60 -34.45
CA GLY A 1080 -4.61 -11.11 -35.68
C GLY A 1080 -3.51 -12.03 -36.22
N ASP A 1081 -2.94 -12.86 -35.35
CA ASP A 1081 -1.81 -13.74 -35.67
C ASP A 1081 -2.23 -15.21 -35.88
N GLU A 1082 -1.33 -16.00 -36.46
CA GLU A 1082 -1.53 -17.45 -36.54
C GLU A 1082 -1.25 -18.06 -35.15
N PRO A 1083 -2.14 -18.92 -34.61
CA PRO A 1083 -2.00 -19.46 -33.27
C PRO A 1083 -0.70 -20.24 -33.13
N GLU A 1084 0.09 -19.87 -32.13
CA GLU A 1084 1.33 -20.55 -31.79
C GLU A 1084 1.03 -21.74 -30.89
N SER A 1085 1.71 -22.87 -31.13
CA SER A 1085 1.46 -24.12 -30.42
C SER A 1085 2.76 -24.75 -29.98
N TYR A 1086 2.97 -24.77 -28.66
CA TYR A 1086 4.19 -25.27 -28.04
C TYR A 1086 3.94 -26.60 -27.33
N PRO A 1087 4.74 -27.65 -27.60
CA PRO A 1087 4.61 -28.90 -26.88
C PRO A 1087 5.10 -28.73 -25.44
N PHE A 1088 4.35 -29.28 -24.48
CA PHE A 1088 4.76 -29.35 -23.09
C PHE A 1088 4.69 -30.77 -22.53
N THR A 1089 5.41 -30.99 -21.43
CA THR A 1089 5.16 -32.11 -20.52
C THR A 1089 4.61 -31.58 -19.21
N TRP A 1090 3.76 -32.34 -18.54
CA TRP A 1090 3.15 -31.88 -17.30
C TRP A 1090 3.18 -32.94 -16.21
N SER A 1091 3.17 -32.48 -14.97
CA SER A 1091 3.08 -33.32 -13.79
C SER A 1091 2.36 -32.58 -12.67
N ILE A 1092 1.83 -33.32 -11.71
CA ILE A 1092 1.16 -32.75 -10.55
C ILE A 1092 1.85 -33.25 -9.30
N ASP A 1093 2.14 -32.32 -8.40
CA ASP A 1093 2.51 -32.62 -7.04
C ASP A 1093 1.24 -32.65 -6.19
N ASP A 1094 0.73 -33.85 -5.91
CA ASP A 1094 -0.53 -34.04 -5.17
C ASP A 1094 -0.45 -33.56 -3.71
N GLU A 1095 0.75 -33.35 -3.15
CA GLU A 1095 0.92 -32.85 -1.76
C GLU A 1095 0.74 -31.33 -1.70
N THR A 1096 1.39 -30.63 -2.63
CA THR A 1096 1.32 -29.16 -2.71
C THR A 1096 0.13 -28.65 -3.52
N GLY A 1097 -0.41 -29.46 -4.44
CA GLY A 1097 -1.43 -29.06 -5.40
C GLY A 1097 -0.88 -28.33 -6.63
N ARG A 1098 0.44 -28.32 -6.79
CA ARG A 1098 1.14 -27.64 -7.87
C ARG A 1098 1.03 -28.43 -9.17
N LEU A 1099 0.45 -27.80 -10.19
CA LEU A 1099 0.56 -28.26 -11.56
C LEU A 1099 1.85 -27.69 -12.15
N THR A 1100 2.77 -28.57 -12.53
CA THR A 1100 4.01 -28.19 -13.22
C THR A 1100 3.86 -28.45 -14.70
N VAL A 1101 3.95 -27.40 -15.51
CA VAL A 1101 3.98 -27.47 -16.97
C VAL A 1101 5.37 -27.10 -17.43
N VAL A 1102 6.03 -27.99 -18.18
CA VAL A 1102 7.35 -27.75 -18.77
C VAL A 1102 7.16 -27.58 -20.27
N ILE A 1103 7.12 -26.33 -20.71
CA ILE A 1103 6.97 -25.95 -22.11
C ILE A 1103 8.34 -25.99 -22.76
N THR A 1104 8.43 -26.71 -23.89
CA THR A 1104 9.66 -26.80 -24.67
C THR A 1104 9.54 -25.95 -25.91
N VAL A 1105 10.17 -24.78 -25.88
CA VAL A 1105 10.25 -23.88 -27.03
C VAL A 1105 11.54 -24.19 -27.76
N THR A 1106 11.42 -24.61 -29.01
CA THR A 1106 12.58 -24.70 -29.90
C THR A 1106 12.55 -23.50 -30.81
N ASP A 1107 13.46 -22.58 -30.56
CA ASP A 1107 13.69 -21.46 -31.45
C ASP A 1107 14.06 -22.03 -32.84
N THR A 1108 13.22 -21.71 -33.81
CA THR A 1108 13.33 -22.24 -35.18
C THR A 1108 14.56 -21.71 -35.92
N GLU A 1109 15.15 -20.61 -35.45
CA GLU A 1109 16.32 -19.96 -36.05
C GLU A 1109 17.63 -20.40 -35.41
N THR A 1110 17.69 -20.47 -34.08
CA THR A 1110 18.92 -20.82 -33.36
C THR A 1110 19.10 -22.33 -33.16
N GLU A 1111 18.07 -23.14 -33.42
CA GLU A 1111 17.95 -24.55 -33.04
C GLU A 1111 18.21 -24.78 -31.53
N GLN A 1112 18.20 -23.72 -30.72
CA GLN A 1112 18.31 -23.81 -29.27
C GLN A 1112 16.95 -24.16 -28.69
N THR A 1113 16.99 -24.98 -27.64
CA THR A 1113 15.80 -25.43 -26.93
C THR A 1113 15.82 -24.80 -25.56
N PHE A 1114 14.83 -23.95 -25.30
CA PHE A 1114 14.58 -23.36 -24.01
C PHE A 1114 13.49 -24.15 -23.30
N THR A 1115 13.61 -24.24 -21.97
CA THR A 1115 12.56 -24.84 -21.16
C THR A 1115 12.00 -23.78 -20.22
N PHE A 1116 10.69 -23.60 -20.30
CA PHE A 1116 9.91 -22.77 -19.38
C PHE A 1116 9.15 -23.71 -18.46
N THR A 1117 9.23 -23.46 -17.16
CA THR A 1117 8.60 -24.27 -16.13
C THR A 1117 7.58 -23.41 -15.40
N ASP A 1118 6.30 -23.65 -15.69
CA ASP A 1118 5.19 -22.98 -15.03
C ASP A 1118 4.77 -23.78 -13.79
N TYR A 1119 4.67 -23.10 -12.67
CA TYR A 1119 4.07 -23.58 -11.44
C TYR A 1119 2.70 -22.93 -11.28
N ILE A 1120 1.67 -23.71 -11.56
CA ILE A 1120 0.28 -23.26 -11.59
C ILE A 1120 -0.41 -23.78 -10.32
N TYR A 1121 -1.00 -22.85 -9.57
CA TYR A 1121 -1.84 -23.13 -8.41
C TYR A 1121 -3.24 -22.59 -8.61
N MET A 1122 -4.21 -23.32 -8.08
CA MET A 1122 -5.60 -22.88 -8.04
C MET A 1122 -5.79 -22.09 -6.76
N VAL A 1123 -6.16 -20.81 -6.89
CA VAL A 1123 -6.39 -19.93 -5.75
C VAL A 1123 -7.84 -20.00 -5.35
N ASP A 1124 -8.76 -19.83 -6.29
CA ASP A 1124 -10.20 -19.84 -6.03
C ASP A 1124 -10.99 -20.48 -7.19
N THR A 1125 -12.20 -20.95 -6.93
CA THR A 1125 -13.09 -21.51 -7.94
C THR A 1125 -14.53 -21.62 -7.46
N ASP A 1126 -15.48 -21.34 -8.37
CA ASP A 1126 -16.91 -21.61 -8.20
C ASP A 1126 -17.30 -22.98 -8.83
N GLY A 1127 -16.32 -23.72 -9.37
CA GLY A 1127 -16.48 -24.97 -10.10
C GLY A 1127 -16.79 -24.82 -11.60
N ILE A 1128 -16.98 -23.60 -12.08
CA ILE A 1128 -17.15 -23.20 -13.49
C ILE A 1128 -15.88 -22.48 -13.96
N GLU A 1129 -15.51 -21.43 -13.23
CA GLU A 1129 -14.34 -20.59 -13.41
C GLU A 1129 -13.31 -20.92 -12.32
N PHE A 1130 -12.03 -20.74 -12.66
CA PHE A 1130 -10.91 -21.10 -11.82
C PHE A 1130 -9.91 -19.95 -11.82
N SER A 1131 -9.74 -19.27 -10.69
CA SER A 1131 -8.72 -18.24 -10.49
C SER A 1131 -7.39 -18.95 -10.23
N LEU A 1132 -6.45 -18.78 -11.15
CA LEU A 1132 -5.14 -19.41 -11.10
C LEU A 1132 -4.07 -18.37 -10.80
N LYS A 1133 -3.07 -18.79 -10.01
CA LYS A 1133 -1.84 -18.03 -9.77
C LYS A 1133 -0.68 -18.83 -10.32
N ILE A 1134 0.10 -18.19 -11.18
CA ILE A 1134 1.11 -18.81 -12.01
C ILE A 1134 2.44 -18.12 -11.75
N TRP A 1135 3.49 -18.94 -11.65
CA TRP A 1135 4.87 -18.47 -11.68
C TRP A 1135 5.64 -19.28 -12.70
N SER A 1136 6.26 -18.61 -13.66
CA SER A 1136 7.11 -19.24 -14.67
C SER A 1136 8.55 -18.88 -14.42
N HIS A 1137 9.45 -19.85 -14.62
CA HIS A 1137 10.88 -19.59 -14.73
C HIS A 1137 11.47 -20.37 -15.89
N SER A 1138 12.58 -19.89 -16.43
CA SER A 1138 13.24 -20.52 -17.57
C SER A 1138 14.74 -20.62 -17.38
N ASP A 1139 15.34 -21.63 -18.00
CA ASP A 1139 16.81 -21.75 -18.06
C ASP A 1139 17.46 -20.54 -18.77
N ALA A 1140 16.70 -19.84 -19.62
CA ALA A 1140 17.17 -18.62 -20.30
C ALA A 1140 17.31 -17.45 -19.31
N TRP A 1141 16.33 -17.27 -18.43
CA TRP A 1141 16.34 -16.21 -17.42
C TRP A 1141 17.34 -16.51 -16.29
N ASP A 1142 17.48 -17.80 -15.91
CA ASP A 1142 18.39 -18.25 -14.85
C ASP A 1142 19.88 -17.95 -15.16
N GLU A 1143 20.28 -17.96 -16.44
CA GLU A 1143 21.67 -17.66 -16.86
C GLU A 1143 22.01 -16.17 -16.76
N GLU A 1144 21.03 -15.28 -16.91
CA GLU A 1144 21.23 -13.83 -17.00
C GLU A 1144 20.87 -13.07 -15.73
N TYR A 1145 19.80 -13.49 -15.02
CA TYR A 1145 19.22 -12.73 -13.89
C TYR A 1145 19.27 -13.47 -12.55
N GLY A 1146 19.48 -14.80 -12.55
CA GLY A 1146 19.74 -15.61 -11.35
C GLY A 1146 18.73 -16.76 -11.16
N THR A 1147 19.16 -17.82 -10.47
CA THR A 1147 18.53 -19.17 -10.48
C THR A 1147 17.19 -19.32 -9.75
N GLU A 1148 16.55 -18.23 -9.33
CA GLU A 1148 15.27 -18.25 -8.58
C GLU A 1148 14.37 -17.07 -8.95
N GLN A 1149 14.57 -16.49 -10.14
CA GLN A 1149 13.84 -15.34 -10.64
C GLN A 1149 12.92 -15.77 -11.78
N GLY A 1150 11.68 -15.30 -11.73
CA GLY A 1150 10.65 -15.71 -12.69
C GLY A 1150 9.56 -14.67 -12.83
N ASP A 1151 8.68 -14.93 -13.78
CA ASP A 1151 7.47 -14.17 -14.00
C ASP A 1151 6.37 -14.66 -13.06
N SER A 1152 5.52 -13.76 -12.57
CA SER A 1152 4.31 -14.14 -11.86
C SER A 1152 3.10 -13.42 -12.43
N TRP A 1153 2.07 -14.18 -12.77
CA TRP A 1153 0.80 -13.65 -13.22
C TRP A 1153 -0.36 -14.48 -12.70
N SER A 1154 -1.56 -14.00 -12.97
CA SER A 1154 -2.80 -14.64 -12.58
C SER A 1154 -3.77 -14.63 -13.75
N GLY A 1155 -4.83 -15.42 -13.65
CA GLY A 1155 -5.87 -15.41 -14.68
C GLY A 1155 -7.04 -16.29 -14.30
N ILE A 1156 -8.19 -16.01 -14.91
CA ILE A 1156 -9.40 -16.80 -14.73
C ILE A 1156 -9.50 -17.78 -15.91
N TYR A 1157 -9.56 -19.08 -15.62
CA TYR A 1157 -9.62 -20.12 -16.63
C TYR A 1157 -10.92 -20.93 -16.52
N THR A 1158 -11.31 -21.55 -17.63
CA THR A 1158 -12.40 -22.53 -17.69
C THR A 1158 -11.89 -23.85 -18.26
N PHE A 1159 -12.44 -24.96 -17.77
CA PHE A 1159 -12.09 -26.29 -18.28
C PHE A 1159 -13.16 -26.82 -19.23
N SER A 1160 -12.71 -27.35 -20.36
CA SER A 1160 -13.55 -28.02 -21.35
C SER A 1160 -12.92 -29.33 -21.81
N LYS A 1161 -13.67 -30.09 -22.62
CA LYS A 1161 -13.29 -31.41 -23.10
C LYS A 1161 -12.94 -31.40 -24.59
#